data_AF-A0A0Q9X4M4-F1
#
_entry.id   AF-A0A0Q9X4M4-F1
#
_cell.length_a   1.000
_cell.length_b   1.000
_cell.length_c   1.000
_cell.angle_alpha   90.00
_cell.angle_beta   90.00
_cell.angle_gamma   90.00
#
_symmetry.space_group_name_H-M   'P 1'
#
loop_
_entity.id
_entity.type
_entity.pdbx_description
1 polymer ?
#
loop_
_entity_poly.entity_id
_entity_poly.type
_entity_poly.pdbx_seq_one_letter_code
_entity_poly.pdbx_strand_id
1 'polypeptide(L)'
;DFDENSKKFTLELIINLDFQAFSEDIQDISTAASMELQIENSIKNIATIWKKQGFDMAFYHDGIYRIKNVDDCFQLLEEHMVQISAMKATRFVEPFIDIVDYWEKTLSYTSETLEKGLAVQHQWLYLENIFQGYDIRKQLPEETKRFATITDELRTISCKMFQAKTAVKSTHLRPPPFLLNRFTRMDERLELIQRALEIYLESKRQLFPRFYFISNDDMLEILGNAKRPDLVQIHLKKLFDNLYKLELKRVGKTLNRWQATGMYSDDGEYVEFLQVLYIDGPSERWLKQIEEFMFSVMRKVLKLTRGSLKKLIGNREKWISLWPGQLVLTTTQIQWTTECTRSLIHCNMVDQKKPLRKLRRKQIKVLLRLSEMSRKELTKKMRLKVNTLITLEIHGRDVIERMYKANCKDTGHFEWFSQLRFYWHRESELCVIRQTNTEHWYGYEYTGNSGRLVITPLTDRCYITLTTALHLHRGGSPKGPAGTGKTETVKDLGKALGMWVIVTNCSEGLDYKSIGKNFSGLAQSGCWGCFDEFNRINIEVLSVVAQQIMSIMSALSAKTDEFMFESQIIKLRRTVGLFITMNPGYAGRTELPDNLKSMFRPISMMIPDNIIIAENLLFSDGFSNTRNLARKVFTLYELAKQQLSKQFHYDFGLRSMVALLRYAGRKRRQLPNTNEDEIVYLAMKDMNVARLTSSDLPLFNGIMSDLFPGVILPDIDYSEFSIAILNDFKDAGLQPIPIAFKKPRSDYMYG
;
A
#
# COMPACT_ATOMS: atom_id res chain seq x y z
N ASP A 1 -80.15 -29.31 3.29
CA ASP A 1 -79.08 -28.38 3.65
C ASP A 1 -78.94 -28.32 5.16
N PHE A 2 -77.73 -28.62 5.62
CA PHE A 2 -77.32 -28.48 7.02
C PHE A 2 -77.11 -26.99 7.29
N ASP A 3 -77.75 -26.45 8.32
CA ASP A 3 -77.67 -25.02 8.69
C ASP A 3 -77.27 -24.93 10.17
N GLU A 4 -75.98 -24.72 10.39
CA GLU A 4 -75.32 -24.61 11.69
C GLU A 4 -75.77 -23.39 12.51
N ASN A 5 -76.43 -22.40 11.88
CA ASN A 5 -76.95 -21.21 12.56
C ASN A 5 -78.45 -21.29 12.84
N SER A 6 -79.08 -22.41 12.51
CA SER A 6 -80.50 -22.65 12.75
C SER A 6 -80.78 -22.82 14.25
N LYS A 7 -81.86 -22.22 14.74
CA LYS A 7 -82.37 -22.45 16.12
C LYS A 7 -82.74 -23.92 16.39
N LYS A 8 -82.79 -24.78 15.37
CA LYS A 8 -83.04 -26.22 15.47
C LYS A 8 -81.75 -27.04 15.68
N PHE A 9 -80.57 -26.43 15.62
CA PHE A 9 -79.30 -27.07 15.94
C PHE A 9 -79.11 -27.13 17.46
N THR A 10 -79.63 -28.20 18.07
CA THR A 10 -79.59 -28.45 19.53
C THR A 10 -78.65 -29.61 19.86
N LEU A 11 -78.19 -29.70 21.12
CA LEU A 11 -77.34 -30.83 21.58
C LEU A 11 -78.01 -32.19 21.32
N GLU A 12 -79.34 -32.22 21.40
CA GLU A 12 -80.16 -33.39 21.11
C GLU A 12 -80.12 -33.81 19.64
N LEU A 13 -79.99 -32.86 18.70
CA LEU A 13 -79.79 -33.14 17.28
C LEU A 13 -78.42 -33.79 17.02
N ILE A 14 -77.37 -33.35 17.72
CA ILE A 14 -76.01 -33.89 17.61
C ILE A 14 -75.95 -35.35 18.08
N ILE A 15 -76.68 -35.67 19.16
CA ILE A 15 -76.81 -37.03 19.68
C ILE A 15 -77.64 -37.90 18.72
N ASN A 16 -78.75 -37.37 18.19
CA ASN A 16 -79.61 -38.10 17.24
C ASN A 16 -78.94 -38.40 15.90
N LEU A 17 -77.97 -37.58 15.47
CA LEU A 17 -77.18 -37.78 14.25
C LEU A 17 -75.92 -38.63 14.49
N ASP A 18 -75.72 -39.12 15.71
CA ASP A 18 -74.61 -40.01 16.11
C ASP A 18 -73.23 -39.50 15.67
N PHE A 19 -72.95 -38.22 15.94
CA PHE A 19 -71.68 -37.59 15.56
C PHE A 19 -70.44 -38.30 16.13
N GLN A 20 -70.60 -39.07 17.22
CA GLN A 20 -69.53 -39.89 17.79
C GLN A 20 -69.06 -40.98 16.82
N ALA A 21 -69.96 -41.57 16.03
CA ALA A 21 -69.62 -42.61 15.05
C ALA A 21 -68.78 -42.08 13.88
N PHE A 22 -68.87 -40.78 13.57
CA PHE A 22 -68.14 -40.10 12.48
C PHE A 22 -67.10 -39.10 13.00
N SER A 23 -66.64 -39.27 14.25
CA SER A 23 -65.71 -38.36 14.91
C SER A 23 -64.41 -38.15 14.13
N GLU A 24 -63.86 -39.20 13.51
CA GLU A 24 -62.62 -39.10 12.71
C GLU A 24 -62.86 -38.32 11.41
N ASP A 25 -63.93 -38.60 10.67
CA ASP A 25 -64.27 -37.90 9.43
C ASP A 25 -64.54 -36.40 9.67
N ILE A 26 -65.27 -36.08 10.75
CA ILE A 26 -65.55 -34.70 11.15
C ILE A 26 -64.25 -34.01 11.56
N GLN A 27 -63.36 -34.70 12.27
CA GLN A 27 -62.06 -34.16 12.65
C GLN A 27 -61.20 -33.89 11.42
N ASP A 28 -61.17 -34.78 10.42
CA ASP A 28 -60.39 -34.63 9.20
C ASP A 28 -60.88 -33.43 8.35
N ILE A 29 -62.19 -33.28 8.17
CA ILE A 29 -62.80 -32.13 7.46
C ILE A 29 -62.53 -30.83 8.23
N SER A 30 -62.71 -30.83 9.55
CA SER A 30 -62.44 -29.66 10.41
C SER A 30 -60.96 -29.25 10.37
N THR A 31 -60.05 -30.22 10.38
CA THR A 31 -58.61 -29.96 10.28
C THR A 31 -58.24 -29.43 8.90
N ALA A 32 -58.80 -29.99 7.82
CA ALA A 32 -58.62 -29.49 6.45
C ALA A 32 -59.12 -28.03 6.31
N ALA A 33 -60.35 -27.74 6.76
CA ALA A 33 -60.94 -26.41 6.72
C ALA A 33 -60.13 -25.40 7.53
N SER A 34 -59.58 -25.81 8.68
CA SER A 34 -58.72 -24.96 9.52
C SER A 34 -57.40 -24.63 8.82
N MET A 35 -56.79 -25.59 8.12
CA MET A 35 -55.55 -25.40 7.35
C MET A 35 -55.80 -24.54 6.09
N GLU A 36 -56.91 -24.76 5.38
CA GLU A 36 -57.33 -23.94 4.24
C GLU A 36 -57.56 -22.48 4.65
N LEU A 37 -58.24 -22.24 5.78
CA LEU A 37 -58.45 -20.89 6.33
C LEU A 37 -57.12 -20.20 6.67
N GLN A 38 -56.11 -20.92 7.15
CA GLN A 38 -54.77 -20.37 7.40
C GLN A 38 -54.08 -19.93 6.10
N ILE A 39 -54.17 -20.74 5.04
CA ILE A 39 -53.63 -20.40 3.71
C ILE A 39 -54.35 -19.16 3.16
N GLU A 40 -55.68 -19.13 3.22
CA GLU A 40 -56.48 -18.01 2.72
C GLU A 40 -56.14 -16.70 3.44
N ASN A 41 -56.07 -16.72 4.78
CA ASN A 41 -55.69 -15.55 5.57
C ASN A 41 -54.27 -15.07 5.27
N SER A 42 -53.34 -16.01 5.07
CA SER A 42 -51.96 -15.70 4.73
C SER A 42 -51.85 -15.03 3.35
N ILE A 43 -52.54 -15.56 2.33
CA ILE A 43 -52.60 -14.97 0.99
C ILE A 43 -53.23 -13.57 1.03
N LYS A 44 -54.32 -13.40 1.79
CA LYS A 44 -54.96 -12.09 1.98
C LYS A 44 -53.98 -11.09 2.61
N ASN A 45 -53.20 -11.52 3.61
CA ASN A 45 -52.19 -10.68 4.25
C ASN A 45 -51.07 -10.27 3.26
N ILE A 46 -50.54 -11.23 2.49
CA ILE A 46 -49.55 -10.93 1.44
C ILE A 46 -50.14 -9.90 0.46
N ALA A 47 -51.37 -10.10 0.00
CA ALA A 47 -52.02 -9.16 -0.92
C ALA A 47 -52.25 -7.76 -0.34
N THR A 48 -52.56 -7.62 0.95
CA THR A 48 -52.75 -6.30 1.58
C THR A 48 -51.44 -5.56 1.80
N ILE A 49 -50.37 -6.27 2.17
CA ILE A 49 -49.02 -5.71 2.33
C ILE A 49 -48.52 -5.21 0.97
N TRP A 50 -48.51 -6.05 -0.07
CA TRP A 50 -47.98 -5.69 -1.40
C TRP A 50 -48.81 -4.63 -2.16
N LYS A 51 -50.06 -4.38 -1.74
CA LYS A 51 -50.84 -3.23 -2.22
C LYS A 51 -50.30 -1.88 -1.73
N LYS A 52 -49.59 -1.85 -0.61
CA LYS A 52 -49.04 -0.64 0.01
C LYS A 52 -47.51 -0.59 -0.05
N GLN A 53 -46.85 -1.74 -0.11
CA GLN A 53 -45.41 -1.84 -0.10
C GLN A 53 -44.79 -1.12 -1.30
N GLY A 54 -43.84 -0.24 -1.01
CA GLY A 54 -43.01 0.47 -1.97
C GLY A 54 -41.55 0.44 -1.55
N PHE A 55 -40.71 1.17 -2.26
CA PHE A 55 -39.31 1.38 -1.92
C PHE A 55 -38.93 2.84 -2.21
N ASP A 56 -37.86 3.32 -1.58
CA ASP A 56 -37.49 4.73 -1.68
C ASP A 56 -36.76 5.03 -3.00
N MET A 57 -37.23 6.04 -3.71
CA MET A 57 -36.62 6.56 -4.92
C MET A 57 -36.43 8.07 -4.81
N ALA A 58 -35.23 8.55 -5.12
CA ALA A 58 -34.90 9.97 -5.08
C ALA A 58 -34.63 10.52 -6.48
N PHE A 59 -35.01 11.78 -6.71
CA PHE A 59 -34.62 12.52 -7.89
C PHE A 59 -33.09 12.70 -7.92
N TYR A 60 -32.48 12.51 -9.08
CA TYR A 60 -31.06 12.78 -9.29
C TYR A 60 -30.82 14.02 -10.16
N HIS A 61 -30.94 13.89 -11.47
CA HIS A 61 -30.96 15.00 -12.43
C HIS A 61 -31.59 14.56 -13.76
N ASP A 62 -31.89 15.51 -14.64
CA ASP A 62 -32.44 15.30 -15.98
C ASP A 62 -33.65 14.35 -16.03
N GLY A 63 -34.50 14.39 -15.01
CA GLY A 63 -35.69 13.51 -14.93
C GLY A 63 -35.39 12.05 -14.61
N ILE A 64 -34.17 11.71 -14.20
CA ILE A 64 -33.76 10.38 -13.76
C ILE A 64 -33.98 10.25 -12.24
N TYR A 65 -34.60 9.15 -11.83
CA TYR A 65 -34.82 8.80 -10.43
C TYR A 65 -33.97 7.58 -10.06
N ARG A 66 -33.33 7.62 -8.89
CA ARG A 66 -32.51 6.52 -8.38
C ARG A 66 -33.20 5.80 -7.24
N ILE A 67 -33.06 4.49 -7.21
CA ILE A 67 -33.45 3.64 -6.09
C ILE A 67 -32.44 3.88 -4.95
N LYS A 68 -32.93 4.26 -3.77
CA LYS A 68 -32.11 4.61 -2.59
C LYS A 68 -32.01 3.47 -1.59
N ASN A 69 -33.15 2.97 -1.13
CA ASN A 69 -33.23 1.92 -0.12
C ASN A 69 -34.30 0.91 -0.52
N VAL A 70 -33.90 -0.34 -0.49
CA VAL A 70 -34.67 -1.54 -0.88
C VAL A 70 -34.59 -2.62 0.17
N ASP A 71 -33.85 -2.43 1.27
CA ASP A 71 -33.54 -3.49 2.23
C ASP A 71 -34.81 -4.06 2.87
N ASP A 72 -35.70 -3.18 3.36
CA ASP A 72 -37.00 -3.56 3.92
C ASP A 72 -37.88 -4.28 2.87
N CYS A 73 -37.77 -3.88 1.60
CA CYS A 73 -38.52 -4.50 0.51
C CYS A 73 -37.98 -5.89 0.16
N PHE A 74 -36.66 -6.08 0.16
CA PHE A 74 -36.04 -7.39 -0.06
C PHE A 74 -36.27 -8.34 1.10
N GLN A 75 -36.20 -7.87 2.35
CA GLN A 75 -36.52 -8.67 3.52
C GLN A 75 -37.97 -9.21 3.44
N LEU A 76 -38.92 -8.36 3.07
CA LEU A 76 -40.32 -8.78 2.87
C LEU A 76 -40.51 -9.69 1.65
N LEU A 77 -39.73 -9.51 0.57
CA LEU A 77 -39.74 -10.43 -0.57
C LEU A 77 -39.29 -11.83 -0.14
N GLU A 78 -38.16 -11.94 0.56
CA GLU A 78 -37.62 -13.22 1.03
C GLU A 78 -38.58 -13.92 2.00
N GLU A 79 -39.10 -13.20 2.99
CA GLU A 79 -40.04 -13.74 3.97
C GLU A 79 -41.31 -14.30 3.29
N HIS A 80 -41.95 -13.51 2.43
CA HIS A 80 -43.18 -13.93 1.76
C HIS A 80 -42.93 -14.99 0.67
N MET A 81 -41.76 -15.03 0.04
CA MET A 81 -41.39 -16.12 -0.87
C MET A 81 -41.25 -17.46 -0.12
N VAL A 82 -40.61 -17.47 1.05
CA VAL A 82 -40.54 -18.68 1.91
C VAL A 82 -41.93 -19.09 2.39
N GLN A 83 -42.75 -18.11 2.79
CA GLN A 83 -44.13 -18.36 3.23
C GLN A 83 -44.97 -19.02 2.12
N ILE A 84 -44.91 -18.48 0.90
CA ILE A 84 -45.61 -19.02 -0.27
C ILE A 84 -45.12 -20.43 -0.62
N SER A 85 -43.80 -20.65 -0.61
CA SER A 85 -43.23 -21.97 -0.84
C SER A 85 -43.68 -22.99 0.20
N ALA A 86 -43.81 -22.59 1.47
CA ALA A 86 -44.33 -23.45 2.54
C ALA A 86 -45.82 -23.77 2.33
N MET A 87 -46.64 -22.79 1.95
CA MET A 87 -48.05 -23.01 1.63
C MET A 87 -48.21 -24.00 0.47
N LYS A 88 -47.40 -23.86 -0.59
CA LYS A 88 -47.42 -24.72 -1.78
C LYS A 88 -47.00 -26.17 -1.51
N ALA A 89 -46.20 -26.40 -0.48
CA ALA A 89 -45.81 -27.74 -0.05
C ALA A 89 -46.92 -28.50 0.69
N THR A 90 -48.00 -27.82 1.12
CA THR A 90 -49.11 -28.45 1.81
C THR A 90 -50.12 -29.07 0.84
N ARG A 91 -50.75 -30.18 1.26
CA ARG A 91 -51.83 -30.83 0.49
C ARG A 91 -53.10 -29.97 0.41
N PHE A 92 -53.26 -28.99 1.31
CA PHE A 92 -54.46 -28.15 1.44
C PHE A 92 -54.44 -26.93 0.51
N VAL A 93 -53.40 -26.79 -0.34
CA VAL A 93 -53.26 -25.65 -1.26
C VAL A 93 -54.11 -25.76 -2.52
N GLU A 94 -54.64 -26.95 -2.82
CA GLU A 94 -55.33 -27.26 -4.09
C GLU A 94 -56.43 -26.26 -4.47
N PRO A 95 -57.29 -25.78 -3.54
CA PRO A 95 -58.31 -24.77 -3.86
C PRO A 95 -57.75 -23.38 -4.21
N PHE A 96 -56.50 -23.08 -3.80
CA PHE A 96 -55.86 -21.77 -3.90
C PHE A 96 -54.66 -21.74 -4.86
N ILE A 97 -54.38 -22.85 -5.55
CA ILE A 97 -53.13 -23.04 -6.32
C ILE A 97 -52.89 -21.92 -7.33
N ASP A 98 -53.92 -21.47 -8.05
CA ASP A 98 -53.81 -20.41 -9.06
C ASP A 98 -53.38 -19.07 -8.44
N ILE A 99 -53.87 -18.77 -7.22
CA ILE A 99 -53.58 -17.53 -6.51
C ILE A 99 -52.18 -17.58 -5.90
N VAL A 100 -51.80 -18.73 -5.34
CA VAL A 100 -50.46 -18.97 -4.80
C VAL A 100 -49.41 -18.87 -5.91
N ASP A 101 -49.64 -19.53 -7.05
CA ASP A 101 -48.79 -19.46 -8.23
C ASP A 101 -48.70 -18.04 -8.80
N TYR A 102 -49.80 -17.29 -8.79
CA TYR A 102 -49.79 -15.89 -9.20
C TYR A 102 -48.87 -15.04 -8.31
N TRP A 103 -48.98 -15.16 -6.98
CA TRP A 103 -48.15 -14.40 -6.05
C TRP A 103 -46.69 -14.85 -6.10
N GLU A 104 -46.41 -16.14 -6.19
CA GLU A 104 -45.05 -16.67 -6.37
C GLU A 104 -44.37 -16.05 -7.60
N LYS A 105 -45.03 -16.10 -8.78
CA LYS A 105 -44.52 -15.51 -10.01
C LYS A 105 -44.36 -13.99 -9.91
N THR A 106 -45.30 -13.32 -9.26
CA THR A 106 -45.29 -11.84 -9.11
C THR A 106 -44.14 -11.38 -8.22
N LEU A 107 -43.92 -12.04 -7.07
CA LEU A 107 -42.87 -11.68 -6.12
C LEU A 107 -41.49 -12.08 -6.64
N SER A 108 -41.35 -13.27 -7.23
CA SER A 108 -40.13 -13.70 -7.91
C SER A 108 -39.73 -12.70 -9.00
N TYR A 109 -40.65 -12.34 -9.90
CA TYR A 109 -40.38 -11.36 -10.95
C TYR A 109 -40.04 -9.97 -10.39
N THR A 110 -40.69 -9.55 -9.31
CA THR A 110 -40.38 -8.27 -8.64
C THR A 110 -38.96 -8.28 -8.06
N SER A 111 -38.56 -9.37 -7.41
CA SER A 111 -37.21 -9.54 -6.86
C SER A 111 -36.14 -9.46 -7.96
N GLU A 112 -36.26 -10.30 -8.99
CA GLU A 112 -35.31 -10.34 -10.11
C GLU A 112 -35.22 -8.99 -10.84
N THR A 113 -36.36 -8.33 -11.05
CA THR A 113 -36.40 -7.03 -11.73
C THR A 113 -35.73 -5.93 -10.90
N LEU A 114 -35.90 -5.94 -9.58
CA LEU A 114 -35.25 -4.96 -8.68
C LEU A 114 -33.74 -5.19 -8.59
N GLU A 115 -33.30 -6.44 -8.43
CA GLU A 115 -31.87 -6.79 -8.45
C GLU A 115 -31.21 -6.35 -9.75
N LYS A 116 -31.82 -6.66 -10.90
CA LYS A 116 -31.29 -6.27 -12.20
C LYS A 116 -31.33 -4.76 -12.41
N GLY A 117 -32.38 -4.09 -11.95
CA GLY A 117 -32.49 -2.63 -11.98
C GLY A 117 -31.40 -1.94 -11.16
N LEU A 118 -31.08 -2.47 -9.98
CA LEU A 118 -29.99 -1.98 -9.14
C LEU A 118 -28.61 -2.20 -9.78
N ALA A 119 -28.39 -3.37 -10.40
CA ALA A 119 -27.16 -3.65 -11.13
C ALA A 119 -26.95 -2.66 -12.30
N VAL A 120 -27.99 -2.43 -13.10
CA VAL A 120 -27.99 -1.42 -14.20
C VAL A 120 -27.74 -0.02 -13.64
N GLN A 121 -28.41 0.37 -12.56
CA GLN A 121 -28.21 1.67 -11.91
C GLN A 121 -26.75 1.84 -11.46
N HIS A 122 -26.17 0.84 -10.80
CA HIS A 122 -24.79 0.90 -10.32
C HIS A 122 -23.79 1.07 -11.48
N GLN A 123 -23.90 0.25 -12.53
CA GLN A 123 -23.04 0.35 -13.71
C GLN A 123 -23.21 1.67 -14.46
N TRP A 124 -24.45 2.15 -14.60
CA TRP A 124 -24.75 3.41 -15.26
C TRP A 124 -24.13 4.59 -14.51
N LEU A 125 -24.23 4.63 -13.18
CA LEU A 125 -23.63 5.66 -12.35
C LEU A 125 -22.11 5.73 -12.46
N TYR A 126 -21.46 4.56 -12.52
CA TYR A 126 -20.03 4.50 -12.75
C TYR A 126 -19.66 5.13 -14.10
N LEU A 127 -20.32 4.71 -15.18
CA LEU A 127 -20.03 5.19 -16.53
C LEU A 127 -20.43 6.65 -16.73
N GLU A 128 -21.47 7.13 -16.05
CA GLU A 128 -21.90 8.52 -16.12
C GLU A 128 -20.81 9.47 -15.61
N ASN A 129 -20.23 9.18 -14.44
CA ASN A 129 -19.13 9.98 -13.89
C ASN A 129 -17.95 10.09 -14.87
N ILE A 130 -17.69 9.03 -15.62
CA ILE A 130 -16.61 8.96 -16.61
C ILE A 130 -16.97 9.76 -17.86
N PHE A 131 -18.16 9.49 -18.42
CA PHE A 131 -18.61 10.16 -19.62
C PHE A 131 -19.04 11.60 -19.37
N GLN A 132 -19.15 12.12 -18.15
CA GLN A 132 -19.24 13.57 -17.92
C GLN A 132 -17.99 14.31 -18.43
N GLY A 133 -16.83 13.65 -18.47
CA GLY A 133 -15.59 14.19 -19.01
C GLY A 133 -15.62 14.44 -20.52
N TYR A 134 -15.52 15.69 -20.94
CA TYR A 134 -15.54 16.09 -22.35
C TYR A 134 -14.43 15.43 -23.19
N ASP A 135 -13.23 15.28 -22.63
CA ASP A 135 -12.10 14.71 -23.35
C ASP A 135 -12.27 13.20 -23.61
N ILE A 136 -12.90 12.45 -22.68
CA ILE A 136 -13.19 11.02 -22.86
C ILE A 136 -14.29 10.81 -23.92
N ARG A 137 -15.34 11.64 -23.93
CA ARG A 137 -16.38 11.61 -24.98
C ARG A 137 -15.81 11.76 -26.38
N LYS A 138 -14.75 12.55 -26.54
CA LYS A 138 -14.07 12.72 -27.83
C LYS A 138 -13.24 11.51 -28.24
N GLN A 139 -12.70 10.77 -27.28
CA GLN A 139 -11.90 9.58 -27.55
C GLN A 139 -12.77 8.35 -27.84
N LEU A 140 -13.97 8.27 -27.25
CA LEU A 140 -14.92 7.16 -27.37
C LEU A 140 -16.30 7.65 -27.86
N PRO A 141 -16.42 8.13 -29.12
CA PRO A 141 -17.63 8.78 -29.61
C PRO A 141 -18.79 7.80 -29.83
N GLU A 142 -18.51 6.57 -30.25
CA GLU A 142 -19.54 5.55 -30.51
C GLU A 142 -20.13 5.02 -29.20
N GLU A 143 -19.29 4.79 -28.20
CA GLU A 143 -19.68 4.39 -26.85
C GLU A 143 -20.50 5.51 -26.17
N THR A 144 -20.12 6.78 -26.38
CA THR A 144 -20.88 7.93 -25.88
C THR A 144 -22.30 7.98 -26.45
N LYS A 145 -22.47 7.72 -27.76
CA LYS A 145 -23.81 7.66 -28.39
C LYS A 145 -24.64 6.49 -27.84
N ARG A 146 -24.02 5.32 -27.66
CA ARG A 146 -24.67 4.14 -27.06
C ARG A 146 -25.11 4.42 -25.63
N PHE A 147 -24.24 5.04 -24.83
CA PHE A 147 -24.53 5.41 -23.45
C PHE A 147 -25.67 6.43 -23.35
N ALA A 148 -25.72 7.43 -24.22
CA ALA A 148 -26.82 8.39 -24.28
C ALA A 148 -28.17 7.70 -24.56
N THR A 149 -28.19 6.75 -25.50
CA THR A 149 -29.39 5.96 -25.82
C THR A 149 -29.89 5.16 -24.61
N ILE A 150 -28.97 4.53 -23.85
CA ILE A 150 -29.31 3.80 -22.62
C ILE A 150 -29.81 4.76 -21.54
N THR A 151 -29.22 5.95 -21.45
CA THR A 151 -29.60 6.99 -20.48
C THR A 151 -31.02 7.49 -20.72
N ASP A 152 -31.42 7.70 -21.98
CA ASP A 152 -32.80 8.09 -22.32
C ASP A 152 -33.81 6.98 -22.01
N GLU A 153 -33.42 5.72 -22.22
CA GLU A 153 -34.24 4.54 -21.85
C GLU A 153 -34.39 4.43 -20.32
N LEU A 154 -33.29 4.60 -19.57
CA LEU A 154 -33.28 4.62 -18.10
C LEU A 154 -34.12 5.76 -17.54
N ARG A 155 -34.04 6.96 -18.13
CA ARG A 155 -34.87 8.12 -17.75
C ARG A 155 -36.35 7.79 -17.87
N THR A 156 -36.74 7.18 -18.99
CA THR A 156 -38.14 6.82 -19.25
C THR A 156 -38.65 5.76 -18.26
N ILE A 157 -37.83 4.75 -17.96
CA ILE A 157 -38.18 3.67 -17.04
C ILE A 157 -38.24 4.18 -15.60
N SER A 158 -37.19 4.86 -15.13
CA SER A 158 -37.09 5.36 -13.74
C SER A 158 -38.20 6.35 -13.40
N CYS A 159 -38.59 7.23 -14.32
CA CYS A 159 -39.72 8.14 -14.14
C CYS A 159 -41.04 7.38 -13.96
N LYS A 160 -41.28 6.33 -14.75
CA LYS A 160 -42.49 5.49 -14.63
C LYS A 160 -42.50 4.66 -13.35
N MET A 161 -41.35 4.13 -12.93
CA MET A 161 -41.20 3.43 -11.66
C MET A 161 -41.53 4.34 -10.47
N PHE A 162 -41.02 5.58 -10.49
CA PHE A 162 -41.31 6.58 -9.47
C PHE A 162 -42.80 6.93 -9.39
N GLN A 163 -43.49 7.03 -10.54
CA GLN A 163 -44.93 7.31 -10.58
C GLN A 163 -45.81 6.17 -10.05
N ALA A 164 -45.34 4.92 -10.14
CA ALA A 164 -46.11 3.74 -9.77
C ALA A 164 -46.30 3.55 -8.25
N LYS A 165 -45.45 4.19 -7.43
CA LYS A 165 -45.44 4.25 -5.95
C LYS A 165 -45.32 2.93 -5.18
N THR A 166 -45.79 1.81 -5.72
CA THR A 166 -45.68 0.49 -5.08
C THR A 166 -44.69 -0.40 -5.83
N ALA A 167 -44.07 -1.33 -5.10
CA ALA A 167 -43.05 -2.22 -5.64
C ALA A 167 -43.57 -3.03 -6.83
N VAL A 168 -44.71 -3.72 -6.67
CA VAL A 168 -45.33 -4.52 -7.73
C VAL A 168 -45.69 -3.67 -8.95
N LYS A 169 -46.30 -2.49 -8.78
CA LYS A 169 -46.67 -1.64 -9.92
C LYS A 169 -45.45 -1.07 -10.63
N SER A 170 -44.40 -0.75 -9.88
CA SER A 170 -43.14 -0.24 -10.45
C SER A 170 -42.39 -1.29 -11.27
N THR A 171 -42.48 -2.58 -10.91
CA THR A 171 -41.86 -3.68 -11.65
C THR A 171 -42.75 -4.18 -12.81
N HIS A 172 -44.08 -4.08 -12.67
CA HIS A 172 -45.08 -4.52 -13.64
C HIS A 172 -45.64 -3.38 -14.50
N LEU A 173 -44.77 -2.50 -15.00
CA LEU A 173 -45.16 -1.40 -15.91
C LEU A 173 -45.86 -1.91 -17.19
N ARG A 174 -45.52 -3.12 -17.60
CA ARG A 174 -46.11 -3.90 -18.70
C ARG A 174 -46.15 -5.38 -18.27
N PRO A 175 -46.91 -6.24 -18.98
CA PRO A 175 -46.94 -7.66 -18.69
C PRO A 175 -45.53 -8.27 -18.57
N PRO A 176 -45.24 -9.03 -17.50
CA PRO A 176 -43.98 -9.75 -17.37
C PRO A 176 -43.71 -10.66 -18.58
N PRO A 177 -42.45 -10.86 -19.00
CA PRO A 177 -41.20 -10.36 -18.40
C PRO A 177 -40.65 -9.09 -19.04
N PHE A 178 -41.49 -8.11 -19.43
CA PHE A 178 -41.05 -6.94 -20.21
C PHE A 178 -39.95 -6.11 -19.54
N LEU A 179 -40.13 -5.67 -18.28
CA LEU A 179 -39.19 -4.75 -17.64
C LEU A 179 -37.87 -5.43 -17.30
N LEU A 180 -37.92 -6.68 -16.81
CA LEU A 180 -36.74 -7.50 -16.59
C LEU A 180 -35.92 -7.65 -17.88
N ASN A 181 -36.56 -8.01 -19.00
CA ASN A 181 -35.88 -8.12 -20.29
C ASN A 181 -35.25 -6.80 -20.75
N ARG A 182 -35.88 -5.65 -20.42
CA ARG A 182 -35.29 -4.33 -20.71
C ARG A 182 -34.05 -4.08 -19.86
N PHE A 183 -34.11 -4.32 -18.55
CA PHE A 183 -32.93 -4.17 -17.69
C PHE A 183 -31.80 -5.13 -18.07
N THR A 184 -32.10 -6.39 -18.38
CA THR A 184 -31.11 -7.36 -18.86
C THR A 184 -30.43 -6.87 -20.13
N ARG A 185 -31.19 -6.36 -21.10
CA ARG A 185 -30.62 -5.81 -22.34
C ARG A 185 -29.82 -4.53 -22.11
N MET A 186 -30.20 -3.70 -21.14
CA MET A 186 -29.43 -2.52 -20.77
C MET A 186 -28.11 -2.91 -20.10
N ASP A 187 -28.13 -3.90 -19.20
CA ASP A 187 -26.95 -4.45 -18.53
C ASP A 187 -25.94 -5.00 -19.55
N GLU A 188 -26.38 -5.85 -20.48
CA GLU A 188 -25.52 -6.37 -21.57
C GLU A 188 -24.88 -5.24 -22.38
N ARG A 189 -25.63 -4.18 -22.69
CA ARG A 189 -25.12 -3.02 -23.44
C ARG A 189 -24.15 -2.19 -22.62
N LEU A 190 -24.40 -2.03 -21.31
CA LEU A 190 -23.48 -1.34 -20.39
C LEU A 190 -22.19 -2.13 -20.24
N GLU A 191 -22.24 -3.46 -20.15
CA GLU A 191 -21.05 -4.32 -20.15
C GLU A 191 -20.22 -4.14 -21.43
N LEU A 192 -20.84 -4.04 -22.61
CA LEU A 192 -20.12 -3.80 -23.86
C LEU A 192 -19.36 -2.47 -23.83
N ILE A 193 -19.97 -1.42 -23.26
CA ILE A 193 -19.33 -0.11 -23.09
C ILE A 193 -18.15 -0.23 -22.10
N GLN A 194 -18.34 -0.94 -20.98
CA GLN A 194 -17.26 -1.17 -20.00
C GLN A 194 -16.09 -1.95 -20.60
N ARG A 195 -16.36 -2.98 -21.42
CA ARG A 195 -15.30 -3.73 -22.14
C ARG A 195 -14.54 -2.83 -23.10
N ALA A 196 -15.24 -1.98 -23.86
CA ALA A 196 -14.59 -1.01 -24.76
C ALA A 196 -13.73 -0.01 -23.98
N LEU A 197 -14.21 0.45 -22.81
CA LEU A 197 -13.44 1.32 -21.92
C LEU A 197 -12.17 0.63 -21.38
N GLU A 198 -12.24 -0.64 -20.96
CA GLU A 198 -11.05 -1.35 -20.47
C GLU A 198 -10.02 -1.58 -21.59
N ILE A 199 -10.46 -1.88 -22.82
CA ILE A 199 -9.57 -1.97 -23.99
C ILE A 199 -8.89 -0.62 -24.25
N TYR A 200 -9.66 0.47 -24.17
CA TYR A 200 -9.11 1.82 -24.29
C TYR A 200 -8.07 2.12 -23.20
N LEU A 201 -8.38 1.84 -21.93
CA LEU A 201 -7.44 2.03 -20.81
C LEU A 201 -6.18 1.18 -20.99
N GLU A 202 -6.32 -0.08 -21.41
CA GLU A 202 -5.18 -0.95 -21.69
C GLU A 202 -4.28 -0.38 -22.78
N SER A 203 -4.85 0.19 -23.86
CA SER A 203 -4.07 0.88 -24.89
C SER A 203 -3.26 2.06 -24.33
N LYS A 204 -3.80 2.78 -23.33
CA LYS A 204 -3.10 3.86 -22.64
C LYS A 204 -1.99 3.34 -21.72
N ARG A 205 -2.21 2.21 -21.04
CA ARG A 205 -1.18 1.55 -20.22
C ARG A 205 0.02 1.10 -21.06
N GLN A 206 -0.21 0.59 -22.27
CA GLN A 206 0.87 0.21 -23.19
C GLN A 206 1.70 1.42 -23.67
N LEU A 207 1.08 2.62 -23.78
CA LEU A 207 1.79 3.85 -24.14
C LEU A 207 2.62 4.40 -22.98
N PHE A 208 2.09 4.35 -21.76
CA PHE A 208 2.76 4.75 -20.53
C PHE A 208 2.61 3.67 -19.44
N PRO A 209 3.57 2.73 -19.36
CA PRO A 209 3.46 1.54 -18.50
C PRO A 209 3.36 1.80 -16.99
N ARG A 210 3.65 3.01 -16.50
CA ARG A 210 3.45 3.32 -15.08
C ARG A 210 1.97 3.39 -14.68
N PHE A 211 1.07 3.48 -15.65
CA PHE A 211 -0.37 3.37 -15.44
C PHE A 211 -0.85 1.99 -14.96
N TYR A 212 -0.05 0.94 -15.07
CA TYR A 212 -0.38 -0.37 -14.47
C TYR A 212 -0.39 -0.35 -12.93
N PHE A 213 0.18 0.70 -12.29
CA PHE A 213 0.33 0.78 -10.83
C PHE A 213 -0.72 1.65 -10.14
N ILE A 214 -1.67 2.21 -10.89
CA ILE A 214 -2.75 3.06 -10.38
C ILE A 214 -4.11 2.41 -10.65
N SER A 215 -5.15 2.86 -9.96
CA SER A 215 -6.52 2.41 -10.23
C SER A 215 -7.03 2.95 -11.57
N ASN A 216 -8.09 2.32 -12.09
CA ASN A 216 -8.78 2.82 -13.28
C ASN A 216 -9.31 4.24 -13.07
N ASP A 217 -9.84 4.53 -11.87
CA ASP A 217 -10.42 5.84 -11.55
C ASP A 217 -9.34 6.94 -11.54
N ASP A 218 -8.19 6.67 -10.91
CA ASP A 218 -7.03 7.58 -10.97
C ASP A 218 -6.60 7.83 -12.41
N MET A 219 -6.56 6.78 -13.24
CA MET A 219 -6.16 6.91 -14.65
C MET A 219 -7.15 7.75 -15.45
N LEU A 220 -8.44 7.56 -15.22
CA LEU A 220 -9.50 8.32 -15.88
C LEU A 220 -9.46 9.79 -15.47
N GLU A 221 -9.17 10.11 -14.20
CA GLU A 221 -8.98 11.48 -13.74
C GLU A 221 -7.78 12.16 -14.43
N ILE A 222 -6.66 11.44 -14.58
CA ILE A 222 -5.47 11.91 -15.31
C ILE A 222 -5.78 12.14 -16.79
N LEU A 223 -6.50 11.22 -17.43
CA LEU A 223 -6.87 11.30 -18.85
C LEU A 223 -7.90 12.39 -19.12
N GLY A 224 -8.86 12.59 -18.20
CA GLY A 224 -9.88 13.63 -18.27
C GLY A 224 -9.33 15.04 -18.06
N ASN A 225 -8.22 15.19 -17.34
CA ASN A 225 -7.55 16.46 -17.05
C ASN A 225 -6.25 16.66 -17.85
N ALA A 226 -6.09 16.04 -19.02
CA ALA A 226 -4.83 16.04 -19.77
C ALA A 226 -4.28 17.45 -20.11
N LYS A 227 -5.16 18.45 -20.27
CA LYS A 227 -4.80 19.86 -20.55
C LYS A 227 -4.51 20.69 -19.29
N ARG A 228 -4.79 20.14 -18.11
CA ARG A 228 -4.65 20.77 -16.79
C ARG A 228 -3.66 19.98 -15.94
N PRO A 229 -2.35 20.07 -16.24
CA PRO A 229 -1.31 19.38 -15.47
C PRO A 229 -1.27 19.80 -13.99
N ASP A 230 -1.83 20.96 -13.64
CA ASP A 230 -2.06 21.40 -12.26
C ASP A 230 -2.92 20.42 -11.47
N LEU A 231 -3.97 19.86 -12.09
CA LEU A 231 -4.84 18.87 -11.45
C LEU A 231 -4.21 17.48 -11.43
N VAL A 232 -3.42 17.14 -12.46
CA VAL A 232 -2.76 15.82 -12.55
C VAL A 232 -1.66 15.63 -11.49
N GLN A 233 -1.11 16.71 -10.94
CA GLN A 233 0.02 16.65 -9.99
C GLN A 233 -0.22 15.74 -8.79
N ILE A 234 -1.47 15.64 -8.29
CA ILE A 234 -1.82 14.81 -7.13
C ILE A 234 -1.52 13.33 -7.36
N HIS A 235 -1.54 12.86 -8.61
CA HIS A 235 -1.28 11.47 -8.96
C HIS A 235 0.20 11.18 -9.24
N LEU A 236 1.07 12.20 -9.35
CA LEU A 236 2.49 12.00 -9.68
C LEU A 236 3.22 11.15 -8.63
N LYS A 237 2.87 11.31 -7.34
CA LYS A 237 3.39 10.47 -6.24
C LYS A 237 3.03 8.98 -6.39
N LYS A 238 1.96 8.65 -7.11
CA LYS A 238 1.55 7.27 -7.41
C LYS A 238 2.30 6.70 -8.63
N LEU A 239 2.67 7.56 -9.58
CA LEU A 239 3.32 7.19 -10.85
C LEU A 239 4.85 7.16 -10.78
N PHE A 240 5.46 7.82 -9.81
CA PHE A 240 6.91 7.93 -9.67
C PHE A 240 7.32 7.67 -8.22
N ASP A 241 8.56 7.23 -7.97
CA ASP A 241 9.03 6.93 -6.62
C ASP A 241 8.99 8.16 -5.70
N ASN A 242 9.57 9.28 -6.16
CA ASN A 242 9.65 10.49 -5.35
C ASN A 242 9.52 11.78 -6.16
N LEU A 243 8.72 11.76 -7.22
CA LEU A 243 8.28 12.97 -7.93
C LEU A 243 6.93 13.40 -7.35
N TYR A 244 6.96 14.38 -6.45
CA TYR A 244 5.78 14.87 -5.75
C TYR A 244 5.01 15.92 -6.54
N LYS A 245 5.74 16.91 -7.08
CA LYS A 245 5.16 17.99 -7.88
C LYS A 245 6.16 18.51 -8.92
N LEU A 246 5.65 19.09 -10.00
CA LEU A 246 6.43 19.81 -11.01
C LEU A 246 6.33 21.31 -10.76
N GLU A 247 7.43 22.02 -11.00
CA GLU A 247 7.41 23.48 -11.10
C GLU A 247 6.80 23.87 -12.44
N LEU A 248 5.52 24.24 -12.43
CA LEU A 248 4.76 24.60 -13.62
C LEU A 248 4.69 26.11 -13.78
N LYS A 249 5.01 26.59 -14.98
CA LYS A 249 4.84 27.98 -15.39
C LYS A 249 3.92 28.06 -16.60
N ARG A 250 3.08 29.08 -16.65
CA ARG A 250 2.28 29.41 -17.83
C ARG A 250 3.05 30.42 -18.68
N VAL A 251 3.27 30.10 -19.94
CA VAL A 251 4.03 30.96 -20.85
C VAL A 251 3.26 31.20 -22.16
N GLY A 252 3.24 32.48 -22.56
CA GLY A 252 2.61 32.97 -23.80
C GLY A 252 1.31 33.75 -23.56
N LYS A 253 1.22 34.98 -24.10
CA LYS A 253 0.04 35.86 -23.97
C LYS A 253 -1.19 35.35 -24.74
N THR A 254 -1.00 34.54 -25.78
CA THR A 254 -2.07 34.11 -26.71
C THR A 254 -2.39 32.62 -26.67
N LEU A 255 -1.42 31.75 -26.32
CA LEU A 255 -1.58 30.28 -26.34
C LEU A 255 -1.58 29.62 -24.94
N ASN A 256 -1.25 30.37 -23.89
CA ASN A 256 -1.32 29.95 -22.48
C ASN A 256 -0.82 28.51 -22.22
N ARG A 257 0.39 28.17 -22.69
CA ARG A 257 0.93 26.81 -22.61
C ARG A 257 1.59 26.55 -21.26
N TRP A 258 1.50 25.31 -20.80
CA TRP A 258 2.17 24.85 -19.60
C TRP A 258 3.61 24.45 -19.88
N GLN A 259 4.49 24.82 -18.96
CA GLN A 259 5.91 24.57 -19.02
C GLN A 259 6.37 24.00 -17.68
N ALA A 260 7.05 22.86 -17.68
CA ALA A 260 7.72 22.34 -16.50
C ALA A 260 9.20 22.78 -16.49
N THR A 261 9.63 23.41 -15.40
CA THR A 261 11.01 23.90 -15.22
C THR A 261 11.79 23.12 -14.17
N GLY A 262 11.17 22.19 -13.45
CA GLY A 262 11.84 21.33 -12.49
C GLY A 262 10.87 20.41 -11.77
N MET A 263 11.42 19.57 -10.91
CA MET A 263 10.66 18.61 -10.10
C MET A 263 10.98 18.78 -8.62
N TYR A 264 9.99 18.51 -7.78
CA TYR A 264 10.10 18.48 -6.33
C TYR A 264 9.86 17.08 -5.80
N SER A 265 10.63 16.70 -4.79
CA SER A 265 10.36 15.53 -3.96
C SER A 265 9.38 15.81 -2.83
N ASP A 266 8.94 14.74 -2.15
CA ASP A 266 8.07 14.79 -0.96
C ASP A 266 8.74 15.55 0.22
N ASP A 267 10.07 15.54 0.33
CA ASP A 267 10.81 16.29 1.35
C ASP A 267 11.10 17.75 0.97
N GLY A 268 10.57 18.22 -0.17
CA GLY A 268 10.74 19.58 -0.68
C GLY A 268 12.09 19.82 -1.37
N GLU A 269 12.82 18.77 -1.74
CA GLU A 269 14.00 18.89 -2.58
C GLU A 269 13.63 19.27 -4.01
N TYR A 270 14.17 20.38 -4.50
CA TYR A 270 14.00 20.82 -5.87
C TYR A 270 15.17 20.38 -6.76
N VAL A 271 14.85 19.84 -7.94
CA VAL A 271 15.79 19.54 -9.02
C VAL A 271 15.35 20.30 -10.26
N GLU A 272 16.18 21.25 -10.69
CA GLU A 272 15.93 22.06 -11.88
C GLU A 272 16.10 21.24 -13.16
N PHE A 273 15.22 21.47 -14.11
CA PHE A 273 15.33 20.90 -15.45
C PHE A 273 16.31 21.72 -16.28
N LEU A 274 17.27 21.04 -16.91
CA LEU A 274 18.31 21.68 -17.71
C LEU A 274 17.81 22.27 -19.03
N GLN A 275 16.65 21.80 -19.49
CA GLN A 275 15.91 22.37 -20.60
C GLN A 275 14.46 22.46 -20.20
N VAL A 276 13.77 23.38 -20.85
CA VAL A 276 12.35 23.60 -20.71
C VAL A 276 11.56 22.44 -21.31
N LEU A 277 10.68 21.84 -20.52
CA LEU A 277 9.71 20.87 -21.03
C LEU A 277 8.35 21.55 -21.22
N TYR A 278 7.82 21.51 -22.44
CA TYR A 278 6.46 21.96 -22.72
C TYR A 278 5.48 20.82 -22.50
N ILE A 279 4.44 21.06 -21.69
CA ILE A 279 3.37 20.10 -21.47
C ILE A 279 2.28 20.39 -22.49
N ASP A 280 2.21 19.53 -23.50
CA ASP A 280 1.21 19.62 -24.57
C ASP A 280 0.75 18.23 -25.01
N GLY A 281 -0.48 18.14 -25.51
CA GLY A 281 -1.09 16.90 -25.98
C GLY A 281 -1.62 15.98 -24.86
N PRO A 282 -1.87 14.69 -25.20
CA PRO A 282 -2.40 13.69 -24.28
C PRO A 282 -1.51 13.41 -23.07
N SER A 283 -2.11 13.07 -21.93
CA SER A 283 -1.40 12.89 -20.66
C SER A 283 -0.39 11.76 -20.65
N GLU A 284 -0.70 10.63 -21.30
CA GLU A 284 0.24 9.52 -21.46
C GLU A 284 1.54 9.92 -22.16
N ARG A 285 1.47 10.87 -23.11
CA ARG A 285 2.64 11.29 -23.89
C ARG A 285 3.53 12.22 -23.11
N TRP A 286 2.96 13.27 -22.51
CA TRP A 286 3.77 14.22 -21.75
C TRP A 286 4.26 13.62 -20.42
N LEU A 287 3.53 12.67 -19.80
CA LEU A 287 4.03 11.91 -18.64
C LEU A 287 5.24 11.04 -19.01
N LYS A 288 5.19 10.36 -20.16
CA LYS A 288 6.33 9.62 -20.69
C LYS A 288 7.52 10.54 -21.00
N GLN A 289 7.28 11.73 -21.54
CA GLN A 289 8.35 12.72 -21.75
C GLN A 289 8.95 13.18 -20.42
N ILE A 290 8.16 13.40 -19.37
CA ILE A 290 8.67 13.73 -18.03
C ILE A 290 9.57 12.60 -17.51
N GLU A 291 9.17 11.33 -17.67
CA GLU A 291 9.99 10.19 -17.28
C GLU A 291 11.35 10.18 -18.00
N GLU A 292 11.36 10.30 -19.33
CA GLU A 292 12.60 10.33 -20.12
C GLU A 292 13.48 11.53 -19.75
N PHE A 293 12.86 12.68 -19.52
CA PHE A 293 13.53 13.91 -19.15
C PHE A 293 14.14 13.83 -17.75
N MET A 294 13.43 13.23 -16.79
CA MET A 294 13.94 12.94 -15.45
C MET A 294 15.23 12.11 -15.51
N PHE A 295 15.26 11.02 -16.27
CA PHE A 295 16.47 10.20 -16.41
C PHE A 295 17.65 10.98 -17.01
N SER A 296 17.40 11.80 -18.04
CA SER A 296 18.40 12.67 -18.67
C SER A 296 18.98 13.70 -17.68
N VAL A 297 18.10 14.39 -16.94
CA VAL A 297 18.48 15.38 -15.93
C VAL A 297 19.31 14.71 -14.83
N MET A 298 18.88 13.58 -14.30
CA MET A 298 19.61 12.87 -13.25
C MET A 298 21.01 12.42 -13.69
N ARG A 299 21.17 11.93 -14.92
CA ARG A 299 22.50 11.60 -15.51
C ARG A 299 23.42 12.82 -15.57
N LYS A 300 22.91 13.93 -16.10
CA LYS A 300 23.70 15.15 -16.32
C LYS A 300 24.03 15.85 -15.00
N VAL A 301 23.08 15.92 -14.06
CA VAL A 301 23.33 16.49 -12.73
C VAL A 301 24.31 15.61 -11.94
N LEU A 302 24.28 14.28 -12.04
CA LEU A 302 25.31 13.42 -11.40
C LEU A 302 26.72 13.77 -11.88
N LYS A 303 26.90 13.97 -13.20
CA LYS A 303 28.17 14.40 -13.78
C LYS A 303 28.65 15.73 -13.19
N LEU A 304 27.74 16.70 -13.04
CA LEU A 304 28.04 18.02 -12.46
C LEU A 304 28.36 17.94 -10.96
N THR A 305 27.58 17.19 -10.18
CA THR A 305 27.80 16.94 -8.74
C THR A 305 29.17 16.34 -8.47
N ARG A 306 29.60 15.38 -9.31
CA ARG A 306 30.94 14.78 -9.24
C ARG A 306 32.05 15.77 -9.60
N GLY A 307 31.83 16.58 -10.63
CA GLY A 307 32.79 17.60 -11.05
C GLY A 307 33.00 18.69 -10.00
N SER A 308 31.92 19.12 -9.33
CA SER A 308 31.95 20.16 -8.30
C SER A 308 32.61 19.69 -7.00
N LEU A 309 32.49 18.40 -6.65
CA LEU A 309 33.14 17.84 -5.46
C LEU A 309 34.65 18.09 -5.48
N LYS A 310 35.31 17.90 -6.62
CA LYS A 310 36.76 18.17 -6.78
C LYS A 310 37.13 19.62 -6.48
N LYS A 311 36.26 20.58 -6.85
CA LYS A 311 36.46 22.02 -6.63
C LYS A 311 36.19 22.43 -5.17
N LEU A 312 35.29 21.73 -4.49
CA LEU A 312 34.82 22.06 -3.14
C LEU A 312 35.31 21.07 -2.07
N ILE A 313 36.42 20.36 -2.30
CA ILE A 313 37.03 19.43 -1.32
C ILE A 313 37.25 20.09 0.06
N GLY A 314 37.61 21.38 0.08
CA GLY A 314 37.83 22.16 1.30
C GLY A 314 36.56 22.59 2.04
N ASN A 315 35.40 22.63 1.37
CA ASN A 315 34.13 23.06 1.94
C ASN A 315 33.00 22.07 1.58
N ARG A 316 33.05 20.91 2.22
CA ARG A 316 32.09 19.82 1.99
C ARG A 316 30.67 20.16 2.45
N GLU A 317 30.52 21.01 3.46
CA GLU A 317 29.22 21.50 3.95
C GLU A 317 28.47 22.27 2.85
N LYS A 318 29.14 23.22 2.19
CA LYS A 318 28.60 23.95 1.05
C LYS A 318 28.30 23.04 -0.14
N TRP A 319 29.10 22.00 -0.36
CA TRP A 319 28.84 21.05 -1.44
C TRP A 319 27.57 20.22 -1.19
N ILE A 320 27.35 19.74 0.05
CA ILE A 320 26.14 18.96 0.40
C ILE A 320 24.87 19.80 0.25
N SER A 321 24.92 21.11 0.55
CA SER A 321 23.75 21.98 0.44
C SER A 321 23.37 22.30 -1.02
N LEU A 322 24.35 22.39 -1.92
CA LEU A 322 24.14 22.77 -3.33
C LEU A 322 23.51 21.66 -4.19
N TRP A 323 23.79 20.39 -3.91
CA TRP A 323 23.41 19.28 -4.79
C TRP A 323 22.30 18.39 -4.23
N PRO A 324 21.49 17.75 -5.08
CA PRO A 324 20.43 16.84 -4.66
C PRO A 324 20.96 15.68 -3.79
N GLY A 325 20.19 15.27 -2.77
CA GLY A 325 20.62 14.30 -1.76
C GLY A 325 21.04 12.96 -2.37
N GLN A 326 20.22 12.40 -3.25
CA GLN A 326 20.52 11.16 -3.98
C GLN A 326 21.88 11.20 -4.69
N LEU A 327 22.15 12.30 -5.39
CA LEU A 327 23.37 12.46 -6.20
C LEU A 327 24.62 12.69 -5.35
N VAL A 328 24.47 13.36 -4.20
CA VAL A 328 25.52 13.49 -3.17
C VAL A 328 25.93 12.11 -2.65
N LEU A 329 24.97 11.22 -2.38
CA LEU A 329 25.24 9.86 -1.90
C LEU A 329 25.96 9.04 -2.97
N THR A 330 25.45 9.01 -4.21
CA THR A 330 26.08 8.27 -5.31
C THR A 330 27.48 8.79 -5.62
N THR A 331 27.68 10.11 -5.62
CA THR A 331 29.01 10.70 -5.83
C THR A 331 29.98 10.32 -4.71
N THR A 332 29.52 10.32 -3.46
CA THR A 332 30.33 9.88 -2.31
C THR A 332 30.73 8.41 -2.44
N GLN A 333 29.80 7.54 -2.84
CA GLN A 333 30.07 6.11 -3.08
C GLN A 333 31.10 5.88 -4.20
N ILE A 334 31.02 6.66 -5.30
CA ILE A 334 32.03 6.63 -6.37
C ILE A 334 33.40 7.08 -5.85
N GLN A 335 33.44 8.15 -5.06
CA GLN A 335 34.68 8.65 -4.46
C GLN A 335 35.28 7.58 -3.53
N TRP A 336 34.49 7.04 -2.61
CA TRP A 336 34.92 6.01 -1.67
C TRP A 336 35.46 4.78 -2.40
N THR A 337 34.73 4.29 -3.43
CA THR A 337 35.17 3.16 -4.26
C THR A 337 36.52 3.44 -4.93
N THR A 338 36.70 4.65 -5.46
CA THR A 338 37.95 5.07 -6.10
C THR A 338 39.10 5.15 -5.11
N GLU A 339 38.86 5.68 -3.90
CA GLU A 339 39.89 5.80 -2.87
C GLU A 339 40.30 4.44 -2.30
N CYS A 340 39.35 3.56 -2.00
CA CYS A 340 39.61 2.18 -1.58
C CYS A 340 40.39 1.41 -2.64
N THR A 341 39.96 1.46 -3.90
CA THR A 341 40.65 0.79 -5.02
C THR A 341 42.09 1.25 -5.16
N ARG A 342 42.33 2.57 -5.11
CA ARG A 342 43.70 3.13 -5.15
C ARG A 342 44.55 2.71 -3.96
N SER A 343 43.96 2.70 -2.76
CA SER A 343 44.65 2.25 -1.55
C SER A 343 45.04 0.78 -1.62
N LEU A 344 44.19 -0.09 -2.16
CA LEU A 344 44.50 -1.52 -2.34
C LEU A 344 45.58 -1.73 -3.40
N ILE A 345 45.51 -1.04 -4.55
CA ILE A 345 46.58 -1.10 -5.56
C ILE A 345 47.93 -0.67 -4.95
N HIS A 346 47.94 0.41 -4.17
CA HIS A 346 49.16 0.85 -3.48
C HIS A 346 49.61 -0.16 -2.42
N CYS A 347 48.69 -0.77 -1.65
CA CYS A 347 49.02 -1.86 -0.73
C CYS A 347 49.70 -3.04 -1.43
N ASN A 348 49.24 -3.40 -2.62
CA ASN A 348 49.86 -4.45 -3.44
C ASN A 348 51.28 -4.04 -3.87
N MET A 349 51.45 -2.81 -4.37
CA MET A 349 52.74 -2.28 -4.83
C MET A 349 53.79 -2.21 -3.71
N VAL A 350 53.42 -1.81 -2.49
CA VAL A 350 54.35 -1.68 -1.35
C VAL A 350 54.36 -2.88 -0.41
N ASP A 351 53.58 -3.92 -0.72
CA ASP A 351 53.29 -5.11 0.12
C ASP A 351 52.95 -4.80 1.60
N GLN A 352 52.39 -3.63 1.89
CA GLN A 352 52.12 -3.14 3.24
C GLN A 352 50.70 -2.63 3.40
N LYS A 353 50.09 -2.89 4.57
CA LYS A 353 48.74 -2.38 4.93
C LYS A 353 48.69 -0.93 5.45
N LYS A 354 49.83 -0.23 5.47
CA LYS A 354 49.91 1.19 5.90
C LYS A 354 48.98 2.14 5.11
N PRO A 355 48.77 1.98 3.79
CA PRO A 355 47.85 2.82 3.02
C PRO A 355 46.41 2.73 3.50
N LEU A 356 45.92 1.53 3.84
CA LEU A 356 44.58 1.35 4.43
C LEU A 356 44.45 2.06 5.78
N ARG A 357 45.49 2.03 6.62
CA ARG A 357 45.51 2.79 7.89
C ARG A 357 45.40 4.30 7.67
N LYS A 358 46.06 4.83 6.63
CA LYS A 358 45.97 6.26 6.25
C LYS A 358 44.56 6.60 5.75
N LEU A 359 43.96 5.73 4.92
CA LEU A 359 42.58 5.88 4.44
C LEU A 359 41.59 5.89 5.60
N ARG A 360 41.71 4.94 6.54
CA ARG A 360 40.88 4.89 7.75
C ARG A 360 40.91 6.19 8.54
N ARG A 361 42.10 6.75 8.78
CA ARG A 361 42.24 8.04 9.48
C ARG A 361 41.57 9.20 8.74
N LYS A 362 41.64 9.21 7.40
CA LYS A 362 40.94 10.21 6.57
C LYS A 362 39.42 10.06 6.71
N GLN A 363 38.91 8.83 6.66
CA GLN A 363 37.48 8.52 6.81
C GLN A 363 36.93 8.98 8.16
N ILE A 364 37.66 8.72 9.25
CA ILE A 364 37.29 9.16 10.60
C ILE A 364 37.19 10.69 10.67
N LYS A 365 38.11 11.43 10.04
CA LYS A 365 38.06 12.90 9.99
C LYS A 365 36.82 13.41 9.24
N VAL A 366 36.39 12.72 8.18
CA VAL A 366 35.16 13.06 7.46
C VAL A 366 33.94 12.85 8.35
N LEU A 367 33.86 11.71 9.05
CA LEU A 367 32.77 11.40 9.98
C LEU A 367 32.67 12.40 11.13
N LEU A 368 33.79 12.82 11.72
CA LEU A 368 33.79 13.83 12.78
C LEU A 368 33.21 15.16 12.30
N ARG A 369 33.58 15.62 11.09
CA ARG A 369 33.01 16.84 10.50
C ARG A 369 31.51 16.72 10.22
N LEU A 370 31.05 15.56 9.75
CA LEU A 370 29.62 15.32 9.53
C LEU A 370 28.83 15.26 10.84
N SER A 371 29.41 14.68 11.89
CA SER A 371 28.83 14.68 13.25
C SER A 371 28.79 16.09 13.85
N GLU A 372 29.82 16.91 13.65
CA GLU A 372 29.79 18.33 13.99
C GLU A 372 28.68 19.07 13.26
N MET A 373 28.49 18.80 11.97
CA MET A 373 27.39 19.36 11.19
C MET A 373 26.01 18.92 11.70
N SER A 374 25.82 17.66 12.11
CA SER A 374 24.52 17.16 12.56
C SER A 374 24.05 17.78 13.90
N ARG A 375 25.01 18.24 14.73
CA ARG A 375 24.77 19.00 15.96
C ARG A 375 24.34 20.44 15.72
N LYS A 376 24.58 21.02 14.54
CA LYS A 376 24.11 22.36 14.20
C LYS A 376 22.58 22.38 13.99
N GLU A 377 22.01 23.57 14.05
CA GLU A 377 20.66 23.80 13.57
C GLU A 377 20.63 23.67 12.03
N LEU A 378 19.97 22.62 11.55
CA LEU A 378 19.83 22.29 10.14
C LEU A 378 18.36 22.25 9.77
N THR A 379 18.05 22.68 8.54
CA THR A 379 16.72 22.43 7.95
C THR A 379 16.43 20.92 7.88
N LYS A 380 15.15 20.54 7.91
CA LYS A 380 14.72 19.13 7.85
C LYS A 380 15.35 18.36 6.68
N LYS A 381 15.37 18.98 5.48
CA LYS A 381 15.99 18.45 4.27
C LYS A 381 17.50 18.25 4.44
N MET A 382 18.22 19.26 4.93
CA MET A 382 19.67 19.17 5.10
C MET A 382 20.05 18.12 6.16
N ARG A 383 19.30 18.05 7.26
CA ARG A 383 19.48 17.02 8.29
C ARG A 383 19.32 15.62 7.71
N LEU A 384 18.30 15.40 6.89
CA LEU A 384 18.08 14.10 6.24
C LEU A 384 19.25 13.73 5.32
N LYS A 385 19.80 14.69 4.55
CA LYS A 385 21.01 14.46 3.73
C LYS A 385 22.22 14.07 4.58
N VAL A 386 22.48 14.83 5.64
CA VAL A 386 23.64 14.62 6.53
C VAL A 386 23.53 13.28 7.24
N ASN A 387 22.38 12.96 7.84
CA ASN A 387 22.16 11.69 8.53
C ASN A 387 22.34 10.50 7.58
N THR A 388 21.79 10.61 6.36
CA THR A 388 21.87 9.57 5.34
C THR A 388 23.32 9.37 4.85
N LEU A 389 24.05 10.46 4.66
CA LEU A 389 25.46 10.42 4.29
C LEU A 389 26.31 9.80 5.40
N ILE A 390 26.05 10.16 6.67
CA ILE A 390 26.70 9.57 7.84
C ILE A 390 26.52 8.05 7.85
N THR A 391 25.30 7.54 7.64
CA THR A 391 25.03 6.10 7.61
C THR A 391 25.92 5.37 6.60
N LEU A 392 26.07 5.90 5.38
CA LEU A 392 26.94 5.32 4.36
C LEU A 392 28.43 5.43 4.70
N GLU A 393 28.86 6.57 5.24
CA GLU A 393 30.26 6.82 5.58
C GLU A 393 30.74 5.98 6.78
N ILE A 394 29.84 5.64 7.72
CA ILE A 394 30.14 4.70 8.82
C ILE A 394 30.33 3.28 8.27
N HIS A 395 29.42 2.80 7.42
CA HIS A 395 29.60 1.51 6.75
C HIS A 395 30.92 1.46 5.97
N GLY A 396 31.25 2.52 5.21
CA GLY A 396 32.52 2.62 4.50
C GLY A 396 33.74 2.56 5.43
N ARG A 397 33.68 3.18 6.62
CA ARG A 397 34.71 3.09 7.67
C ARG A 397 34.86 1.66 8.19
N ASP A 398 33.75 0.98 8.47
CA ASP A 398 33.74 -0.38 9.00
C ASP A 398 34.29 -1.39 7.98
N VAL A 399 33.97 -1.23 6.70
CA VAL A 399 34.55 -2.02 5.61
C VAL A 399 36.07 -1.82 5.52
N ILE A 400 36.56 -0.58 5.60
CA ILE A 400 38.01 -0.32 5.63
C ILE A 400 38.68 -0.98 6.84
N GLU A 401 38.02 -0.97 7.99
CA GLU A 401 38.53 -1.65 9.19
C GLU A 401 38.57 -3.16 9.01
N ARG A 402 37.52 -3.77 8.44
CA ARG A 402 37.49 -5.20 8.07
C ARG A 402 38.62 -5.55 7.12
N MET A 403 38.80 -4.80 6.04
CA MET A 403 39.90 -4.99 5.08
C MET A 403 41.28 -4.89 5.75
N TYR A 404 41.46 -3.94 6.67
CA TYR A 404 42.72 -3.78 7.40
C TYR A 404 43.01 -4.96 8.34
N LYS A 405 41.99 -5.46 9.04
CA LYS A 405 42.09 -6.63 9.93
C LYS A 405 42.32 -7.93 9.17
N ALA A 406 41.64 -8.11 8.04
CA ALA A 406 41.79 -9.26 7.14
C ALA A 406 43.08 -9.21 6.29
N ASN A 407 43.95 -8.23 6.50
CA ASN A 407 45.19 -8.04 5.77
C ASN A 407 44.99 -8.00 4.24
N CYS A 408 43.93 -7.34 3.76
CA CYS A 408 43.65 -7.23 2.33
C CYS A 408 44.72 -6.36 1.65
N LYS A 409 45.42 -6.95 0.68
CA LYS A 409 46.48 -6.27 -0.07
C LYS A 409 46.16 -6.06 -1.55
N ASP A 410 45.11 -6.70 -2.05
CA ASP A 410 44.74 -6.62 -3.46
C ASP A 410 43.22 -6.48 -3.66
N THR A 411 42.84 -5.93 -4.81
CA THR A 411 41.46 -5.72 -5.25
C THR A 411 40.67 -7.01 -5.48
N GLY A 412 41.33 -8.15 -5.68
CA GLY A 412 40.71 -9.47 -5.78
C GLY A 412 40.29 -10.07 -4.44
N HIS A 413 40.71 -9.50 -3.30
CA HIS A 413 40.36 -10.05 -1.99
C HIS A 413 38.85 -9.99 -1.73
N PHE A 414 38.29 -11.07 -1.18
CA PHE A 414 36.84 -11.24 -1.01
C PHE A 414 36.17 -10.12 -0.20
N GLU A 415 36.82 -9.62 0.85
CA GLU A 415 36.29 -8.52 1.69
C GLU A 415 36.02 -7.25 0.88
N TRP A 416 36.85 -6.94 -0.12
CA TRP A 416 36.61 -5.82 -1.05
C TRP A 416 35.69 -6.22 -2.20
N PHE A 417 35.88 -7.42 -2.73
CA PHE A 417 35.16 -7.94 -3.89
C PHE A 417 33.65 -8.11 -3.63
N SER A 418 33.27 -8.43 -2.40
CA SER A 418 31.88 -8.63 -1.97
C SER A 418 31.08 -7.32 -1.79
N GLN A 419 31.75 -6.17 -1.73
CA GLN A 419 31.11 -4.88 -1.51
C GLN A 419 30.40 -4.36 -2.78
N LEU A 420 29.36 -3.57 -2.59
CA LEU A 420 28.67 -2.85 -3.67
C LEU A 420 29.53 -1.64 -4.08
N ARG A 421 30.21 -1.73 -5.23
CA ARG A 421 31.24 -0.77 -5.66
C ARG A 421 30.74 0.07 -6.83
N PHE A 422 30.93 1.39 -6.74
CA PHE A 422 30.44 2.35 -7.72
C PHE A 422 31.60 2.89 -8.56
N TYR A 423 31.58 2.59 -9.84
CA TYR A 423 32.56 3.05 -10.81
C TYR A 423 31.94 4.08 -11.75
N TRP A 424 32.78 4.97 -12.25
CA TRP A 424 32.39 5.89 -13.32
C TRP A 424 33.00 5.41 -14.63
N HIS A 425 32.16 4.98 -15.56
CA HIS A 425 32.57 4.60 -16.90
C HIS A 425 32.91 5.86 -17.70
N ARG A 426 34.15 5.95 -18.20
CA ARG A 426 34.65 7.19 -18.82
C ARG A 426 34.06 7.44 -20.21
N GLU A 427 33.88 6.41 -21.02
CA GLU A 427 33.42 6.52 -22.41
C GLU A 427 31.94 6.87 -22.50
N SER A 428 31.10 6.15 -21.76
CA SER A 428 29.65 6.41 -21.72
C SER A 428 29.25 7.54 -20.78
N GLU A 429 30.17 7.99 -19.91
CA GLU A 429 29.90 8.96 -18.85
C GLU A 429 28.74 8.55 -17.92
N LEU A 430 28.63 7.25 -17.65
CA LEU A 430 27.62 6.68 -16.76
C LEU A 430 28.25 5.97 -15.55
N CYS A 431 27.51 5.93 -14.45
CA CYS A 431 27.84 5.11 -13.29
C CYS A 431 27.50 3.63 -13.52
N VAL A 432 28.49 2.78 -13.23
CA VAL A 432 28.40 1.31 -13.24
C VAL A 432 28.60 0.83 -11.83
N ILE A 433 27.74 -0.08 -11.38
CA ILE A 433 27.80 -0.72 -10.08
C ILE A 433 28.29 -2.14 -10.26
N ARG A 434 29.31 -2.53 -9.49
CA ARG A 434 29.85 -3.89 -9.49
C ARG A 434 29.80 -4.48 -8.10
N GLN A 435 29.32 -5.70 -7.99
CA GLN A 435 29.35 -6.47 -6.76
C GLN A 435 29.70 -7.90 -7.11
N THR A 436 30.68 -8.48 -6.44
CA THR A 436 31.27 -9.76 -6.84
C THR A 436 31.59 -9.76 -8.34
N ASN A 437 31.07 -10.74 -9.08
CA ASN A 437 31.19 -10.90 -10.53
C ASN A 437 30.07 -10.21 -11.33
N THR A 438 29.14 -9.54 -10.65
CA THR A 438 27.99 -8.88 -11.28
C THR A 438 28.30 -7.45 -11.66
N GLU A 439 27.70 -6.99 -12.76
CA GLU A 439 27.76 -5.61 -13.24
C GLU A 439 26.35 -5.12 -13.58
N HIS A 440 25.99 -3.95 -13.05
CA HIS A 440 24.69 -3.31 -13.23
C HIS A 440 24.87 -1.83 -13.54
N TRP A 441 24.11 -1.29 -14.49
CA TRP A 441 24.09 0.16 -14.72
C TRP A 441 23.24 0.85 -13.67
N TYR A 442 23.64 2.03 -13.22
CA TYR A 442 22.80 2.85 -12.34
C TYR A 442 21.52 3.25 -13.10
N GLY A 443 20.35 3.15 -12.46
CA GLY A 443 19.04 3.35 -13.07
C GLY A 443 18.65 4.82 -13.29
N TYR A 444 19.20 5.74 -12.50
CA TYR A 444 18.92 7.18 -12.55
C TYR A 444 17.45 7.58 -12.29
N GLU A 445 16.61 6.69 -11.77
CA GLU A 445 15.28 7.08 -11.27
C GLU A 445 15.44 8.11 -10.15
N TYR A 446 14.59 9.14 -10.12
CA TYR A 446 14.60 10.10 -9.03
C TYR A 446 13.91 9.53 -7.79
N THR A 447 14.71 9.01 -6.86
CA THR A 447 14.25 8.48 -5.57
C THR A 447 14.20 9.55 -4.47
N GLY A 448 14.59 10.78 -4.82
CA GLY A 448 14.76 11.91 -3.90
C GLY A 448 15.71 11.62 -2.74
N ASN A 449 15.68 12.48 -1.72
CA ASN A 449 16.50 12.36 -0.53
C ASN A 449 15.83 11.43 0.51
N SER A 450 15.48 10.23 0.06
CA SER A 450 14.94 9.20 0.96
C SER A 450 16.08 8.60 1.80
N GLY A 451 15.87 8.48 3.11
CA GLY A 451 16.89 7.96 4.03
C GLY A 451 17.38 6.56 3.63
N ARG A 452 18.58 6.21 4.13
CA ARG A 452 19.21 4.90 3.91
C ARG A 452 19.03 3.98 5.10
N LEU A 453 18.85 2.69 4.80
CA LEU A 453 18.89 1.64 5.82
C LEU A 453 20.33 1.51 6.34
N VAL A 454 20.47 1.23 7.63
CA VAL A 454 21.77 0.89 8.20
C VAL A 454 22.24 -0.45 7.64
N ILE A 455 23.38 -0.44 6.96
CA ILE A 455 23.96 -1.65 6.36
C ILE A 455 24.69 -2.45 7.45
N THR A 456 24.18 -3.65 7.73
CA THR A 456 24.75 -4.66 8.62
C THR A 456 25.35 -5.83 7.81
N PRO A 457 26.14 -6.74 8.41
CA PRO A 457 26.62 -7.94 7.71
C PRO A 457 25.50 -8.81 7.13
N LEU A 458 24.30 -8.82 7.75
CA LEU A 458 23.14 -9.56 7.24
C LEU A 458 22.60 -8.91 5.95
N THR A 459 22.46 -7.59 5.93
CA THR A 459 22.02 -6.86 4.73
C THR A 459 23.06 -6.89 3.62
N ASP A 460 24.37 -6.85 3.94
CA ASP A 460 25.45 -7.03 2.96
C ASP A 460 25.30 -8.37 2.22
N ARG A 461 25.08 -9.46 2.98
CA ARG A 461 24.85 -10.79 2.42
C ARG A 461 23.58 -10.83 1.56
N CYS A 462 22.53 -10.16 2.00
CA CYS A 462 21.31 -10.01 1.22
C CYS A 462 21.60 -9.32 -0.12
N TYR A 463 22.33 -8.20 -0.12
CA TYR A 463 22.70 -7.47 -1.35
C TYR A 463 23.44 -8.36 -2.34
N ILE A 464 24.45 -9.10 -1.89
CA ILE A 464 25.20 -10.04 -2.74
C ILE A 464 24.25 -11.06 -3.39
N THR A 465 23.34 -11.65 -2.60
CA THR A 465 22.41 -12.65 -3.12
C THR A 465 21.44 -12.06 -4.14
N LEU A 466 20.90 -10.87 -3.87
CA LEU A 466 19.93 -10.19 -4.73
C LEU A 466 20.58 -9.70 -6.04
N THR A 467 21.75 -9.07 -6.00
CA THR A 467 22.46 -8.62 -7.20
C THR A 467 22.93 -9.78 -8.06
N THR A 468 23.33 -10.90 -7.44
CA THR A 468 23.62 -12.16 -8.15
C THR A 468 22.37 -12.76 -8.77
N ALA A 469 21.23 -12.74 -8.07
CA ALA A 469 19.97 -13.26 -8.62
C ALA A 469 19.56 -12.49 -9.89
N LEU A 470 19.62 -11.16 -9.85
CA LEU A 470 19.36 -10.30 -11.01
C LEU A 470 20.32 -10.60 -12.17
N HIS A 471 21.61 -10.78 -11.89
CA HIS A 471 22.60 -11.13 -12.91
C HIS A 471 22.33 -12.48 -13.58
N LEU A 472 21.73 -13.43 -12.84
CA LEU A 472 21.34 -14.75 -13.34
C LEU A 472 19.92 -14.78 -13.93
N HIS A 473 19.28 -13.62 -14.14
CA HIS A 473 17.89 -13.53 -14.59
C HIS A 473 16.91 -14.36 -13.74
N ARG A 474 17.11 -14.32 -12.41
CA ARG A 474 16.25 -14.95 -11.41
C ARG A 474 15.73 -13.92 -10.41
N GLY A 475 14.66 -14.27 -9.71
CA GLY A 475 14.12 -13.44 -8.62
C GLY A 475 14.88 -13.63 -7.30
N GLY A 476 14.70 -12.72 -6.36
CA GLY A 476 15.22 -12.86 -4.98
C GLY A 476 14.13 -13.19 -3.97
N SER A 477 14.40 -14.10 -3.02
CA SER A 477 13.45 -14.48 -1.95
C SER A 477 14.04 -14.29 -0.54
N PRO A 478 14.00 -13.05 0.02
CA PRO A 478 14.22 -12.85 1.43
C PRO A 478 13.16 -13.52 2.30
N LYS A 479 13.59 -14.44 3.18
CA LYS A 479 12.71 -15.17 4.10
C LYS A 479 13.19 -15.08 5.54
N GLY A 480 12.28 -14.93 6.49
CA GLY A 480 12.61 -14.87 7.92
C GLY A 480 11.49 -14.25 8.75
N PRO A 481 11.66 -14.15 10.09
CA PRO A 481 10.65 -13.61 10.99
C PRO A 481 10.17 -12.19 10.63
N ALA A 482 8.99 -11.79 11.11
CA ALA A 482 8.51 -10.43 10.96
C ALA A 482 9.47 -9.42 11.63
N GLY A 483 9.61 -8.22 11.06
CA GLY A 483 10.44 -7.17 11.64
C GLY A 483 11.96 -7.29 11.42
N THR A 484 12.42 -8.23 10.58
CA THR A 484 13.85 -8.41 10.26
C THR A 484 14.36 -7.56 9.08
N GLY A 485 13.52 -6.65 8.56
CA GLY A 485 13.91 -5.68 7.51
C GLY A 485 13.99 -6.25 6.09
N LYS A 486 13.22 -7.30 5.78
CA LYS A 486 13.24 -7.97 4.45
C LYS A 486 12.88 -7.03 3.31
N THR A 487 11.71 -6.41 3.39
CA THR A 487 11.16 -5.48 2.38
C THR A 487 12.01 -4.22 2.29
N GLU A 488 12.47 -3.72 3.45
CA GLU A 488 13.32 -2.53 3.59
C GLU A 488 14.69 -2.74 2.96
N THR A 489 15.26 -3.95 3.04
CA THR A 489 16.53 -4.29 2.39
C THR A 489 16.40 -4.26 0.86
N VAL A 490 15.30 -4.81 0.30
CA VAL A 490 15.04 -4.74 -1.15
C VAL A 490 14.85 -3.28 -1.59
N LYS A 491 14.08 -2.48 -0.84
CA LYS A 491 13.91 -1.04 -1.11
C LYS A 491 15.24 -0.28 -1.07
N ASP A 492 16.09 -0.52 -0.06
CA ASP A 492 17.37 0.17 0.06
C ASP A 492 18.35 -0.20 -1.05
N LEU A 493 18.35 -1.48 -1.48
CA LEU A 493 19.11 -1.92 -2.65
C LEU A 493 18.64 -1.21 -3.92
N GLY A 494 17.34 -1.15 -4.17
CA GLY A 494 16.78 -0.44 -5.33
C GLY A 494 17.17 1.03 -5.33
N LYS A 495 17.05 1.72 -4.20
CA LYS A 495 17.56 3.10 -4.04
C LYS A 495 19.06 3.19 -4.31
N ALA A 496 19.85 2.17 -3.94
CA ALA A 496 21.31 2.16 -4.14
C ALA A 496 21.66 2.02 -5.62
N LEU A 497 20.85 1.27 -6.37
CA LEU A 497 20.97 1.13 -7.82
C LEU A 497 20.23 2.23 -8.59
N GLY A 498 19.47 3.11 -7.93
CA GLY A 498 18.69 4.16 -8.61
C GLY A 498 17.49 3.59 -9.37
N MET A 499 16.84 2.57 -8.79
CA MET A 499 15.69 1.86 -9.32
C MET A 499 14.46 2.11 -8.44
N TRP A 500 13.29 2.28 -9.06
CA TRP A 500 12.02 2.31 -8.34
C TRP A 500 11.63 0.90 -7.89
N VAL A 501 11.39 0.72 -6.59
CA VAL A 501 10.90 -0.55 -6.01
C VAL A 501 9.44 -0.39 -5.60
N ILE A 502 8.55 -1.01 -6.35
CA ILE A 502 7.12 -1.05 -6.11
C ILE A 502 6.84 -2.19 -5.15
N VAL A 503 6.14 -1.91 -4.06
CA VAL A 503 5.84 -2.91 -3.03
C VAL A 503 4.36 -3.20 -3.02
N THR A 504 4.01 -4.45 -3.27
CA THR A 504 2.64 -4.94 -3.27
C THR A 504 2.47 -5.89 -2.10
N ASN A 505 1.57 -5.56 -1.18
CA ASN A 505 1.25 -6.44 -0.07
C ASN A 505 0.30 -7.55 -0.55
N CYS A 506 0.70 -8.80 -0.40
CA CYS A 506 -0.10 -9.93 -0.84
C CYS A 506 -1.11 -10.34 0.23
N SER A 507 -2.34 -10.62 -0.21
CA SER A 507 -3.44 -11.12 0.60
C SER A 507 -4.07 -12.34 -0.06
N GLU A 508 -4.94 -13.04 0.69
CA GLU A 508 -5.65 -14.24 0.19
C GLU A 508 -6.62 -13.91 -0.96
N GLY A 509 -7.19 -12.70 -0.99
CA GLY A 509 -8.13 -12.24 -2.02
C GLY A 509 -7.48 -11.68 -3.30
N LEU A 510 -6.18 -11.89 -3.49
CA LEU A 510 -5.44 -11.30 -4.61
C LEU A 510 -5.58 -12.18 -5.87
N ASP A 511 -6.17 -11.63 -6.94
CA ASP A 511 -6.40 -12.32 -8.21
C ASP A 511 -5.15 -12.35 -9.12
N TYR A 512 -5.02 -13.42 -9.92
CA TYR A 512 -3.92 -13.60 -10.88
C TYR A 512 -3.90 -12.53 -11.96
N LYS A 513 -5.07 -11.98 -12.36
CA LYS A 513 -5.16 -10.90 -13.34
C LYS A 513 -4.58 -9.59 -12.80
N SER A 514 -4.80 -9.30 -11.53
CA SER A 514 -4.25 -8.11 -10.86
C SER A 514 -2.73 -8.20 -10.74
N ILE A 515 -2.20 -9.38 -10.41
CA ILE A 515 -0.74 -9.63 -10.44
C ILE A 515 -0.22 -9.52 -11.88
N GLY A 516 -0.90 -10.12 -12.85
CA GLY A 516 -0.52 -10.08 -14.27
C GLY A 516 -0.37 -8.65 -14.79
N LYS A 517 -1.33 -7.77 -14.49
CA LYS A 517 -1.24 -6.33 -14.77
C LYS A 517 -0.01 -5.68 -14.12
N ASN A 518 0.26 -5.98 -12.86
CA ASN A 518 1.43 -5.45 -12.15
C ASN A 518 2.74 -5.92 -12.81
N PHE A 519 2.85 -7.21 -13.15
CA PHE A 519 4.00 -7.76 -13.86
C PHE A 519 4.19 -7.16 -15.25
N SER A 520 3.12 -6.92 -16.01
CA SER A 520 3.19 -6.21 -17.29
C SER A 520 3.77 -4.81 -17.10
N GLY A 521 3.28 -4.07 -16.10
CA GLY A 521 3.83 -2.77 -15.73
C GLY A 521 5.31 -2.80 -15.36
N LEU A 522 5.73 -3.79 -14.56
CA LEU A 522 7.12 -3.96 -14.13
C LEU A 522 8.04 -4.29 -15.31
N ALA A 523 7.65 -5.23 -16.18
CA ALA A 523 8.42 -5.65 -17.34
C ALA A 523 8.63 -4.50 -18.34
N GLN A 524 7.57 -3.73 -18.60
CA GLN A 524 7.61 -2.62 -19.57
C GLN A 524 8.28 -1.36 -19.00
N SER A 525 8.11 -1.06 -17.70
CA SER A 525 8.75 0.09 -17.05
C SER A 525 10.21 -0.19 -16.68
N GLY A 526 10.58 -1.46 -16.49
CA GLY A 526 11.90 -1.87 -16.03
C GLY A 526 12.14 -1.60 -14.55
N CYS A 527 11.07 -1.45 -13.76
CA CYS A 527 11.12 -1.21 -12.32
C CYS A 527 11.22 -2.54 -11.55
N TRP A 528 11.43 -2.46 -10.24
CA TRP A 528 11.49 -3.64 -9.39
C TRP A 528 10.16 -3.85 -8.66
N GLY A 529 9.69 -5.08 -8.60
CA GLY A 529 8.54 -5.48 -7.80
C GLY A 529 8.97 -6.25 -6.57
N CYS A 530 8.53 -5.83 -5.39
CA CYS A 530 8.68 -6.56 -4.13
C CYS A 530 7.30 -6.96 -3.61
N PHE A 531 6.99 -8.24 -3.71
CA PHE A 531 5.71 -8.79 -3.28
C PHE A 531 5.85 -9.25 -1.82
N ASP A 532 5.27 -8.44 -0.92
CA ASP A 532 5.38 -8.64 0.51
C ASP A 532 4.40 -9.72 0.97
N GLU A 533 4.86 -10.61 1.86
CA GLU A 533 4.05 -11.71 2.38
C GLU A 533 3.46 -12.61 1.27
N PHE A 534 4.23 -12.86 0.22
CA PHE A 534 3.82 -13.58 -0.98
C PHE A 534 3.24 -14.97 -0.71
N ASN A 535 3.59 -15.57 0.43
CA ASN A 535 3.04 -16.83 0.91
C ASN A 535 1.63 -16.73 1.55
N ARG A 536 0.93 -15.61 1.40
CA ARG A 536 -0.51 -15.46 1.70
C ARG A 536 -1.40 -15.69 0.49
N ILE A 537 -0.83 -15.84 -0.70
CA ILE A 537 -1.60 -16.09 -1.92
C ILE A 537 -2.07 -17.55 -1.93
N ASN A 538 -3.31 -17.76 -2.38
CA ASN A 538 -3.87 -19.08 -2.58
C ASN A 538 -3.05 -19.91 -3.58
N ILE A 539 -2.91 -21.21 -3.32
CA ILE A 539 -2.06 -22.13 -4.10
C ILE A 539 -2.51 -22.20 -5.57
N GLU A 540 -3.81 -22.12 -5.83
CA GLU A 540 -4.38 -22.11 -7.19
C GLU A 540 -3.91 -20.89 -7.99
N VAL A 541 -3.94 -19.71 -7.38
CA VAL A 541 -3.47 -18.46 -8.00
C VAL A 541 -1.95 -18.47 -8.17
N LEU A 542 -1.20 -19.00 -7.19
CA LEU A 542 0.25 -19.12 -7.25
C LEU A 542 0.73 -19.92 -8.48
N SER A 543 -0.04 -20.92 -8.91
CA SER A 543 0.31 -21.76 -10.06
C SER A 543 0.29 -20.96 -11.37
N VAL A 544 -0.74 -20.12 -11.58
CA VAL A 544 -0.83 -19.21 -12.74
C VAL A 544 0.24 -18.12 -12.68
N VAL A 545 0.45 -17.57 -11.48
CA VAL A 545 1.48 -16.55 -11.22
C VAL A 545 2.89 -17.08 -11.50
N ALA A 546 3.15 -18.36 -11.22
CA ALA A 546 4.41 -18.99 -11.56
C ALA A 546 4.66 -19.00 -13.07
N GLN A 547 3.63 -19.28 -13.88
CA GLN A 547 3.73 -19.22 -15.34
C GLN A 547 4.00 -17.80 -15.84
N GLN A 548 3.34 -16.79 -15.26
CA GLN A 548 3.57 -15.38 -15.58
C GLN A 548 5.04 -14.98 -15.31
N ILE A 549 5.57 -15.31 -14.12
CA ILE A 549 6.97 -15.04 -13.74
C ILE A 549 7.93 -15.77 -14.69
N MET A 550 7.65 -17.04 -15.00
CA MET A 550 8.49 -17.84 -15.88
C MET A 550 8.59 -17.26 -17.28
N SER A 551 7.49 -16.72 -17.83
CA SER A 551 7.48 -16.04 -19.13
C SER A 551 8.45 -14.85 -19.15
N ILE A 552 8.42 -14.01 -18.12
CA ILE A 552 9.33 -12.84 -17.99
C ILE A 552 10.78 -13.28 -17.85
N MET A 553 11.06 -14.26 -16.99
CA MET A 553 12.44 -14.73 -16.76
C MET A 553 13.02 -15.42 -18.01
N SER A 554 12.19 -16.14 -18.77
CA SER A 554 12.59 -16.77 -20.03
C SER A 554 12.92 -15.71 -21.08
N ALA A 555 12.10 -14.66 -21.21
CA ALA A 555 12.36 -13.54 -22.12
C ALA A 555 13.65 -12.78 -21.75
N LEU A 556 13.90 -12.56 -20.45
CA LEU A 556 15.15 -11.96 -19.97
C LEU A 556 16.38 -12.82 -20.33
N SER A 557 16.26 -14.14 -20.16
CA SER A 557 17.33 -15.10 -20.45
C SER A 557 17.62 -15.20 -21.95
N ALA A 558 16.57 -15.11 -22.77
CA ALA A 558 16.65 -15.04 -24.22
C ALA A 558 17.15 -13.68 -24.75
N LYS A 559 17.23 -12.67 -23.88
CA LYS A 559 17.63 -11.28 -24.20
C LYS A 559 16.76 -10.65 -25.31
N THR A 560 15.47 -10.96 -25.31
CA THR A 560 14.51 -10.33 -26.21
C THR A 560 14.07 -8.95 -25.69
N ASP A 561 13.70 -8.06 -26.60
CA ASP A 561 13.21 -6.71 -26.26
C ASP A 561 11.68 -6.63 -26.21
N GLU A 562 10.99 -7.63 -26.79
CA GLU A 562 9.55 -7.82 -26.74
C GLU A 562 9.23 -9.32 -26.57
N PHE A 563 8.12 -9.66 -25.94
CA PHE A 563 7.67 -11.04 -25.74
C PHE A 563 6.16 -11.13 -25.54
N MET A 564 5.61 -12.33 -25.70
CA MET A 564 4.19 -12.60 -25.47
C MET A 564 3.91 -12.85 -23.99
N PHE A 565 3.09 -12.00 -23.39
CA PHE A 565 2.66 -12.06 -21.99
C PHE A 565 1.13 -11.99 -21.93
N GLU A 566 0.48 -12.98 -21.33
CA GLU A 566 -1.00 -13.06 -21.23
C GLU A 566 -1.74 -12.83 -22.55
N SER A 567 -1.20 -13.35 -23.66
CA SER A 567 -1.73 -13.19 -25.03
C SER A 567 -1.57 -11.80 -25.65
N GLN A 568 -0.75 -10.92 -25.04
CA GLN A 568 -0.37 -9.63 -25.61
C GLN A 568 1.14 -9.55 -25.82
N ILE A 569 1.58 -8.86 -26.88
CA ILE A 569 3.00 -8.58 -27.08
C ILE A 569 3.35 -7.33 -26.28
N ILE A 570 4.25 -7.46 -25.32
CA ILE A 570 4.69 -6.36 -24.46
C ILE A 570 6.20 -6.13 -24.56
N LYS A 571 6.62 -4.89 -24.29
CA LYS A 571 8.03 -4.51 -24.24
C LYS A 571 8.70 -5.02 -22.98
N LEU A 572 9.98 -5.38 -23.09
CA LEU A 572 10.79 -5.85 -21.96
C LEU A 572 11.98 -4.92 -21.74
N ARG A 573 11.98 -4.23 -20.59
CA ARG A 573 13.16 -3.53 -20.09
C ARG A 573 13.96 -4.47 -19.18
N ARG A 574 15.20 -4.77 -19.57
CA ARG A 574 16.09 -5.73 -18.89
C ARG A 574 16.45 -5.39 -17.44
N THR A 575 16.13 -4.18 -16.99
CA THR A 575 16.35 -3.74 -15.60
C THR A 575 15.28 -4.25 -14.64
N VAL A 576 14.21 -4.87 -15.12
CA VAL A 576 13.14 -5.45 -14.29
C VAL A 576 13.71 -6.46 -13.29
N GLY A 577 13.20 -6.40 -12.06
CA GLY A 577 13.61 -7.28 -10.98
C GLY A 577 12.39 -7.72 -10.17
N LEU A 578 12.26 -9.01 -9.91
CA LEU A 578 11.16 -9.57 -9.11
C LEU A 578 11.70 -10.10 -7.78
N PHE A 579 11.10 -9.65 -6.69
CA PHE A 579 11.46 -10.02 -5.33
C PHE A 579 10.21 -10.45 -4.57
N ILE A 580 10.33 -11.49 -3.78
CA ILE A 580 9.26 -11.96 -2.89
C ILE A 580 9.77 -12.00 -1.47
N THR A 581 8.95 -11.61 -0.49
CA THR A 581 9.30 -11.81 0.92
C THR A 581 8.39 -12.87 1.54
N MET A 582 8.95 -13.63 2.47
CA MET A 582 8.21 -14.68 3.16
C MET A 582 8.44 -14.62 4.67
N ASN A 583 7.39 -14.86 5.45
CA ASN A 583 7.49 -15.18 6.86
C ASN A 583 7.13 -16.67 7.02
N PRO A 584 8.11 -17.58 7.17
CA PRO A 584 7.84 -18.99 7.42
C PRO A 584 7.27 -19.19 8.83
N GLY A 585 6.42 -20.21 9.03
CA GLY A 585 5.97 -20.65 10.36
C GLY A 585 4.84 -19.84 11.02
N TYR A 586 4.25 -18.88 10.31
CA TYR A 586 3.04 -18.18 10.76
C TYR A 586 1.78 -18.90 10.26
N ALA A 587 0.72 -18.91 11.06
CA ALA A 587 -0.57 -19.48 10.66
C ALA A 587 -1.16 -18.75 9.43
N GLY A 588 -1.87 -19.48 8.58
CA GLY A 588 -2.47 -18.94 7.34
C GLY A 588 -1.45 -18.67 6.22
N ARG A 589 -0.32 -19.38 6.20
CA ARG A 589 0.74 -19.19 5.20
C ARG A 589 0.95 -20.49 4.42
N THR A 590 0.93 -20.39 3.10
CA THR A 590 1.13 -21.52 2.19
C THR A 590 2.61 -21.78 1.94
N GLU A 591 2.99 -23.03 1.71
CA GLU A 591 4.30 -23.31 1.14
C GLU A 591 4.30 -22.98 -0.35
N LEU A 592 5.41 -22.41 -0.85
CA LEU A 592 5.52 -22.15 -2.27
C LEU A 592 5.70 -23.46 -3.05
N PRO A 593 5.06 -23.62 -4.20
CA PRO A 593 5.31 -24.74 -5.10
C PRO A 593 6.78 -24.80 -5.56
N ASP A 594 7.31 -26.00 -5.83
CA ASP A 594 8.74 -26.18 -6.10
C ASP A 594 9.21 -25.52 -7.41
N ASN A 595 8.34 -25.49 -8.43
CA ASN A 595 8.61 -24.74 -9.66
C ASN A 595 8.87 -23.25 -9.36
N LEU A 596 8.12 -22.67 -8.44
CA LEU A 596 8.24 -21.28 -8.01
C LEU A 596 9.48 -21.08 -7.14
N LYS A 597 9.75 -21.98 -6.18
CA LYS A 597 10.98 -21.97 -5.39
C LYS A 597 12.22 -21.96 -6.29
N SER A 598 12.21 -22.69 -7.41
CA SER A 598 13.35 -22.75 -8.34
C SER A 598 13.66 -21.42 -9.05
N MET A 599 12.64 -20.58 -9.26
CA MET A 599 12.77 -19.28 -9.94
C MET A 599 13.36 -18.18 -9.05
N PHE A 600 13.35 -18.37 -7.72
CA PHE A 600 13.85 -17.39 -6.77
C PHE A 600 15.06 -17.91 -5.99
N ARG A 601 16.05 -17.04 -5.77
CA ARG A 601 17.19 -17.35 -4.91
C ARG A 601 16.87 -17.01 -3.45
N PRO A 602 16.83 -17.98 -2.52
CA PRO A 602 16.45 -17.73 -1.14
C PRO A 602 17.58 -17.08 -0.34
N ILE A 603 17.22 -16.19 0.60
CA ILE A 603 18.13 -15.59 1.59
C ILE A 603 17.45 -15.54 2.95
N SER A 604 18.05 -16.17 3.97
CA SER A 604 17.50 -16.18 5.33
C SER A 604 17.89 -14.91 6.10
N MET A 605 16.88 -14.11 6.45
CA MET A 605 16.96 -12.86 7.23
C MET A 605 16.47 -13.12 8.66
N MET A 606 17.33 -13.74 9.50
CA MET A 606 16.93 -14.25 10.82
C MET A 606 16.96 -13.20 11.93
N ILE A 607 18.14 -12.70 12.29
CA ILE A 607 18.30 -11.74 13.41
C ILE A 607 19.23 -10.61 12.93
N PRO A 608 18.75 -9.36 12.85
CA PRO A 608 19.58 -8.23 12.51
C PRO A 608 20.53 -7.86 13.67
N ASP A 609 21.67 -7.23 13.32
CA ASP A 609 22.59 -6.71 14.33
C ASP A 609 22.07 -5.37 14.89
N ASN A 610 21.31 -5.46 15.97
CA ASN A 610 20.67 -4.33 16.62
C ASN A 610 21.67 -3.31 17.19
N ILE A 611 22.88 -3.74 17.57
CA ILE A 611 23.89 -2.86 18.17
C ILE A 611 24.45 -1.93 17.10
N ILE A 612 24.80 -2.44 15.91
CA ILE A 612 25.28 -1.61 14.78
C ILE A 612 24.19 -0.60 14.38
N ILE A 613 22.94 -1.04 14.31
CA ILE A 613 21.80 -0.17 13.98
C ILE A 613 21.69 0.96 15.01
N ALA A 614 21.76 0.63 16.30
CA ALA A 614 21.66 1.60 17.37
C ALA A 614 22.84 2.58 17.39
N GLU A 615 24.07 2.10 17.22
CA GLU A 615 25.28 2.92 17.16
C GLU A 615 25.18 3.96 16.03
N ASN A 616 24.74 3.54 14.84
CA ASN A 616 24.63 4.41 13.67
C ASN A 616 23.54 5.46 13.82
N LEU A 617 22.39 5.09 14.40
CA LEU A 617 21.31 6.04 14.66
C LEU A 617 21.75 7.12 15.65
N LEU A 618 22.32 6.71 16.78
CA LEU A 618 22.86 7.65 17.78
C LEU A 618 23.94 8.55 17.18
N PHE A 619 24.88 8.00 16.40
CA PHE A 619 25.93 8.80 15.77
C PHE A 619 25.35 9.83 14.79
N SER A 620 24.34 9.44 14.00
CA SER A 620 23.67 10.35 13.06
C SER A 620 22.96 11.51 13.75
N ASP A 621 22.47 11.29 14.97
CA ASP A 621 21.83 12.32 15.81
C ASP A 621 22.83 13.12 16.68
N GLY A 622 24.14 12.90 16.50
CA GLY A 622 25.21 13.73 17.09
C GLY A 622 25.69 13.28 18.47
N PHE A 623 25.38 12.04 18.87
CA PHE A 623 25.96 11.42 20.05
C PHE A 623 27.44 11.06 19.81
N SER A 624 28.23 11.11 20.88
CA SER A 624 29.68 10.84 20.87
C SER A 624 29.98 9.45 21.41
N ASN A 625 29.32 9.04 22.50
CA ASN A 625 29.52 7.75 23.17
C ASN A 625 28.60 6.64 22.63
N THR A 626 28.48 6.56 21.31
CA THR A 626 27.42 5.80 20.62
C THR A 626 27.49 4.30 20.87
N ARG A 627 28.71 3.74 20.89
CA ARG A 627 28.92 2.29 21.05
C ARG A 627 28.52 1.79 22.44
N ASN A 628 28.79 2.55 23.49
CA ASN A 628 28.41 2.17 24.84
C ASN A 628 26.89 2.27 25.03
N LEU A 629 26.32 3.40 24.62
CA LEU A 629 24.88 3.64 24.68
C LEU A 629 24.09 2.59 23.88
N ALA A 630 24.52 2.25 22.67
CA ALA A 630 23.90 1.21 21.86
C ALA A 630 23.85 -0.15 22.56
N ARG A 631 24.95 -0.54 23.24
CA ARG A 631 24.99 -1.78 24.04
C ARG A 631 24.02 -1.71 25.22
N LYS A 632 24.01 -0.61 25.98
CA LYS A 632 23.07 -0.43 27.10
C LYS A 632 21.62 -0.56 26.64
N VAL A 633 21.25 0.09 25.52
CA VAL A 633 19.90 0.03 24.94
C VAL A 633 19.53 -1.39 24.55
N PHE A 634 20.42 -2.07 23.83
CA PHE A 634 20.19 -3.45 23.41
C PHE A 634 20.03 -4.39 24.62
N THR A 635 20.94 -4.30 25.59
CA THR A 635 20.91 -5.12 26.81
C THR A 635 19.64 -4.88 27.61
N LEU A 636 19.18 -3.63 27.74
CA LEU A 636 17.91 -3.31 28.41
C LEU A 636 16.74 -4.07 27.77
N TYR A 637 16.61 -4.01 26.44
CA TYR A 637 15.49 -4.63 25.74
C TYR A 637 15.55 -6.17 25.80
N GLU A 638 16.75 -6.74 25.75
CA GLU A 638 16.95 -8.17 25.89
C GLU A 638 16.60 -8.65 27.31
N LEU A 639 17.05 -7.93 28.35
CA LEU A 639 16.70 -8.20 29.74
C LEU A 639 15.21 -8.00 30.00
N ALA A 640 14.61 -6.94 29.47
CA ALA A 640 13.17 -6.67 29.60
C ALA A 640 12.33 -7.80 28.98
N LYS A 641 12.74 -8.31 27.82
CA LYS A 641 12.09 -9.45 27.17
C LYS A 641 12.20 -10.76 27.98
N GLN A 642 13.30 -10.94 28.71
CA GLN A 642 13.57 -12.16 29.49
C GLN A 642 12.96 -12.13 30.89
N GLN A 643 12.95 -10.96 31.55
CA GLN A 643 12.60 -10.82 32.96
C GLN A 643 11.18 -10.30 33.22
N LEU A 644 10.60 -9.54 32.29
CA LEU A 644 9.23 -9.03 32.46
C LEU A 644 8.18 -10.08 32.12
N SER A 645 6.96 -9.88 32.62
CA SER A 645 5.85 -10.78 32.31
C SER A 645 5.52 -10.80 30.79
N LYS A 646 5.06 -11.94 30.29
CA LYS A 646 4.68 -12.11 28.88
C LYS A 646 3.32 -11.48 28.63
N GLN A 647 3.31 -10.22 28.19
CA GLN A 647 2.10 -9.51 27.78
C GLN A 647 1.99 -9.42 26.25
N PHE A 648 0.78 -9.56 25.69
CA PHE A 648 0.54 -9.46 24.24
C PHE A 648 0.90 -8.08 23.66
N HIS A 649 0.81 -7.02 24.46
CA HIS A 649 1.09 -5.65 24.04
C HIS A 649 2.56 -5.22 24.24
N TYR A 650 3.41 -6.08 24.83
CA TYR A 650 4.84 -5.79 24.96
C TYR A 650 5.56 -6.02 23.64
N ASP A 651 6.22 -4.97 23.14
CA ASP A 651 7.06 -5.03 21.94
C ASP A 651 8.45 -4.46 22.26
N PHE A 652 9.38 -5.36 22.54
CA PHE A 652 10.82 -5.07 22.69
C PHE A 652 11.60 -5.42 21.41
N GLY A 653 10.93 -5.46 20.26
CA GLY A 653 11.53 -5.72 18.96
C GLY A 653 12.31 -4.53 18.40
N LEU A 654 12.93 -4.76 17.23
CA LEU A 654 13.73 -3.74 16.53
C LEU A 654 12.94 -2.45 16.24
N ARG A 655 11.65 -2.56 15.91
CA ARG A 655 10.80 -1.39 15.59
C ARG A 655 10.68 -0.44 16.79
N SER A 656 10.41 -0.98 17.98
CA SER A 656 10.37 -0.21 19.23
C SER A 656 11.73 0.41 19.54
N MET A 657 12.82 -0.34 19.35
CA MET A 657 14.16 0.17 19.62
C MET A 657 14.52 1.35 18.69
N VAL A 658 14.22 1.26 17.40
CA VAL A 658 14.45 2.37 16.46
C VAL A 658 13.60 3.59 16.81
N ALA A 659 12.35 3.39 17.25
CA ALA A 659 11.50 4.49 17.70
C ALA A 659 12.09 5.21 18.93
N LEU A 660 12.60 4.44 19.90
CA LEU A 660 13.29 4.95 21.07
C LEU A 660 14.53 5.76 20.72
N LEU A 661 15.38 5.26 19.83
CA LEU A 661 16.61 5.96 19.46
C LEU A 661 16.31 7.26 18.70
N ARG A 662 15.28 7.28 17.85
CA ARG A 662 14.82 8.51 17.19
C ARG A 662 14.27 9.53 18.18
N TYR A 663 13.58 9.07 19.23
CA TYR A 663 13.13 9.94 20.32
C TYR A 663 14.31 10.50 21.12
N ALA A 664 15.29 9.66 21.47
CA ALA A 664 16.54 10.10 22.10
C ALA A 664 17.27 11.16 21.24
N GLY A 665 17.32 10.97 19.91
CA GLY A 665 17.87 11.96 18.99
C GLY A 665 17.12 13.29 18.98
N ARG A 666 15.78 13.29 19.12
CA ARG A 666 14.99 14.51 19.31
C ARG A 666 15.32 15.20 20.63
N LYS A 667 15.37 14.46 21.74
CA LYS A 667 15.72 15.00 23.06
C LYS A 667 17.15 15.54 23.10
N ARG A 668 18.10 14.89 22.42
CA ARG A 668 19.48 15.37 22.28
C ARG A 668 19.58 16.77 21.68
N ARG A 669 18.68 17.11 20.75
CA ARG A 669 18.63 18.45 20.14
C ARG A 669 18.00 19.49 21.06
N GLN A 670 16.99 19.09 21.84
CA GLN A 670 16.35 19.99 22.82
C GLN A 670 17.27 20.25 24.02
N LEU A 671 18.11 19.28 24.37
CA LEU A 671 18.98 19.29 25.54
C LEU A 671 20.45 19.00 25.12
N PRO A 672 21.11 19.93 24.40
CA PRO A 672 22.44 19.69 23.84
C PRO A 672 23.56 19.61 24.89
N ASN A 673 23.38 20.24 26.05
CA ASN A 673 24.39 20.31 27.12
C ASN A 673 24.25 19.20 28.16
N THR A 674 23.15 18.43 28.12
CA THR A 674 22.87 17.34 29.04
C THR A 674 23.73 16.11 28.71
N ASN A 675 24.03 15.29 29.72
CA ASN A 675 24.81 14.07 29.54
C ASN A 675 24.07 13.11 28.58
N GLU A 676 24.81 12.47 27.68
CA GLU A 676 24.24 11.55 26.70
C GLU A 676 23.56 10.33 27.35
N ASP A 677 24.11 9.85 28.48
CA ASP A 677 23.49 8.78 29.28
C ASP A 677 22.13 9.19 29.85
N GLU A 678 21.99 10.42 30.36
CA GLU A 678 20.73 10.97 30.89
C GLU A 678 19.66 11.09 29.82
N ILE A 679 20.05 11.49 28.60
CA ILE A 679 19.12 11.65 27.47
C ILE A 679 18.56 10.30 27.03
N VAL A 680 19.41 9.27 26.95
CA VAL A 680 18.98 7.92 26.60
C VAL A 680 18.13 7.31 27.71
N TYR A 681 18.50 7.52 28.97
CA TYR A 681 17.69 7.10 30.13
C TYR A 681 16.31 7.76 30.12
N LEU A 682 16.23 9.07 29.88
CA LEU A 682 14.97 9.81 29.73
C LEU A 682 14.12 9.21 28.61
N ALA A 683 14.71 8.96 27.44
CA ALA A 683 14.01 8.35 26.33
C ALA A 683 13.45 6.96 26.64
N MET A 684 14.22 6.13 27.36
CA MET A 684 13.80 4.80 27.79
C MET A 684 12.64 4.85 28.77
N LYS A 685 12.72 5.75 29.76
CA LYS A 685 11.67 5.91 30.75
C LYS A 685 10.38 6.39 30.08
N ASP A 686 10.46 7.46 29.31
CA ASP A 686 9.29 8.06 28.65
C ASP A 686 8.56 7.06 27.75
N MET A 687 9.30 6.27 26.96
CA MET A 687 8.70 5.39 25.95
C MET A 687 8.19 4.03 26.45
N ASN A 688 8.69 3.55 27.58
CA ASN A 688 8.35 2.20 28.07
C ASN A 688 7.44 2.24 29.30
N VAL A 689 7.61 3.20 30.23
CA VAL A 689 6.90 3.21 31.52
C VAL A 689 5.38 3.17 31.36
N ALA A 690 4.82 3.89 30.38
CA ALA A 690 3.37 3.96 30.17
C ALA A 690 2.76 2.63 29.68
N ARG A 691 3.58 1.73 29.13
CA ARG A 691 3.14 0.45 28.58
C ARG A 691 3.25 -0.69 29.58
N LEU A 692 4.03 -0.53 30.64
CA LEU A 692 4.32 -1.59 31.60
C LEU A 692 3.21 -1.73 32.64
N THR A 693 2.99 -2.97 33.08
CA THR A 693 2.11 -3.26 34.21
C THR A 693 2.71 -2.74 35.51
N SER A 694 1.87 -2.54 36.53
CA SER A 694 2.32 -2.06 37.85
C SER A 694 3.31 -3.00 38.53
N SER A 695 3.21 -4.31 38.28
CA SER A 695 4.14 -5.33 38.80
C SER A 695 5.49 -5.36 38.07
N ASP A 696 5.49 -5.07 36.78
CA ASP A 696 6.71 -5.08 35.94
C ASP A 696 7.49 -3.76 36.04
N LEU A 697 6.83 -2.67 36.43
CA LEU A 697 7.45 -1.35 36.51
C LEU A 697 8.65 -1.28 37.50
N PRO A 698 8.58 -1.84 38.72
CA PRO A 698 9.74 -1.89 39.62
C PRO A 698 10.90 -2.71 39.03
N LEU A 699 10.61 -3.83 38.38
CA LEU A 699 11.62 -4.67 37.73
C LEU A 699 12.33 -3.91 36.62
N PHE A 700 11.57 -3.26 35.74
CA PHE A 700 12.13 -2.45 34.65
C PHE A 700 12.99 -1.29 35.18
N ASN A 701 12.53 -0.60 36.22
CA ASN A 701 13.33 0.47 36.85
C ASN A 701 14.63 -0.06 37.47
N GLY A 702 14.60 -1.28 38.06
CA GLY A 702 15.80 -1.95 38.55
C GLY A 702 16.81 -2.25 37.43
N ILE A 703 16.33 -2.80 36.30
CA ILE A 703 17.20 -3.03 35.13
C ILE A 703 17.78 -1.70 34.62
N MET A 704 16.97 -0.63 34.59
CA MET A 704 17.44 0.71 34.20
C MET A 704 18.50 1.26 35.15
N SER A 705 18.35 1.14 36.48
CA SER A 705 19.34 1.62 37.45
C SER A 705 20.66 0.86 37.36
N ASP A 706 20.61 -0.43 37.07
CA ASP A 706 21.81 -1.27 36.92
C ASP A 706 22.61 -0.91 35.66
N LEU A 707 21.92 -0.63 34.54
CA LEU A 707 22.57 -0.25 33.27
C LEU A 707 23.07 1.21 33.23
N PHE A 708 22.46 2.08 34.05
CA PHE A 708 22.76 3.51 34.12
C PHE A 708 23.01 3.94 35.58
N PRO A 709 24.10 3.47 36.21
CA PRO A 709 24.39 3.78 37.61
C PRO A 709 24.69 5.28 37.77
N GLY A 710 24.09 5.91 38.78
CA GLY A 710 24.33 7.31 39.12
C GLY A 710 23.71 8.34 38.17
N VAL A 711 22.85 7.91 37.22
CA VAL A 711 22.13 8.81 36.32
C VAL A 711 20.89 9.36 37.01
N ILE A 712 20.87 10.68 37.26
CA ILE A 712 19.72 11.39 37.82
C ILE A 712 19.00 12.07 36.65
N LEU A 713 17.68 11.85 36.55
CA LEU A 713 16.89 12.50 35.52
C LEU A 713 16.76 14.00 35.76
N PRO A 714 16.86 14.84 34.72
CA PRO A 714 16.51 16.24 34.86
C PRO A 714 15.01 16.37 35.16
N ASP A 715 14.68 17.16 36.18
CA ASP A 715 13.30 17.56 36.45
C ASP A 715 12.84 18.52 35.35
N ILE A 716 12.02 18.01 34.44
CA ILE A 716 11.35 18.84 33.44
C ILE A 716 10.10 19.42 34.11
N ASP A 717 9.98 20.74 34.14
CA ASP A 717 8.83 21.43 34.71
C ASP A 717 7.61 21.29 33.79
N TYR A 718 6.54 20.71 34.34
CA TYR A 718 5.24 20.55 33.68
C TYR A 718 4.11 21.23 34.47
N SER A 719 4.45 22.24 35.28
CA SER A 719 3.51 22.96 36.15
C SER A 719 2.33 23.53 35.36
N GLU A 720 2.57 24.25 34.26
CA GLU A 720 1.51 24.81 33.40
C GLU A 720 0.57 23.74 32.83
N PHE A 721 1.13 22.65 32.30
CA PHE A 721 0.37 21.54 31.73
C PHE A 721 -0.48 20.81 32.79
N SER A 722 0.06 20.68 34.01
CA SER A 722 -0.63 20.06 35.14
C SER A 722 -1.81 20.92 35.61
N ILE A 723 -1.66 22.25 35.59
CA ILE A 723 -2.71 23.20 35.92
C ILE A 723 -3.83 23.16 34.87
N ALA A 724 -3.49 23.14 33.58
CA ALA A 724 -4.46 23.07 32.50
C ALA A 724 -5.34 21.80 32.57
N ILE A 725 -4.73 20.62 32.78
CA ILE A 725 -5.47 19.37 32.96
C ILE A 725 -6.38 19.40 34.18
N LEU A 726 -5.91 20.00 35.28
CA LEU A 726 -6.67 20.09 36.52
C LEU A 726 -7.91 20.98 36.36
N ASN A 727 -7.81 22.05 35.56
CA ASN A 727 -8.96 22.89 35.23
C ASN A 727 -9.94 22.14 34.32
N ASP A 728 -9.45 21.45 33.28
CA ASP A 728 -10.30 20.70 32.35
C ASP A 728 -11.04 19.53 33.04
N PHE A 729 -10.37 18.82 33.96
CA PHE A 729 -11.04 17.80 34.78
C PHE A 729 -12.14 18.38 35.66
N LYS A 730 -11.94 19.58 36.22
CA LYS A 730 -12.98 20.26 37.01
C LYS A 730 -14.15 20.68 36.13
N ASP A 731 -13.88 21.25 34.96
CA ASP A 731 -14.91 21.71 34.02
C ASP A 731 -15.74 20.54 33.47
N ALA A 732 -15.11 19.39 33.25
CA ALA A 732 -15.78 18.15 32.83
C ALA A 732 -16.45 17.35 33.97
N GLY A 733 -16.38 17.82 35.23
CA GLY A 733 -16.94 17.13 36.38
C GLY A 733 -16.25 15.80 36.74
N LEU A 734 -14.99 15.62 36.34
CA LEU A 734 -14.20 14.42 36.58
C LEU A 734 -13.35 14.54 37.85
N GLN A 735 -13.15 13.43 38.56
CA GLN A 735 -12.35 13.42 39.78
C GLN A 735 -10.84 13.50 39.46
N PRO A 736 -10.12 14.52 39.98
CA PRO A 736 -8.68 14.62 39.80
C PRO A 736 -7.96 13.59 40.68
N ILE A 737 -7.50 12.48 40.09
CA ILE A 737 -6.71 11.45 40.77
C ILE A 737 -5.22 11.65 40.40
N PRO A 738 -4.25 11.57 41.33
CA PRO A 738 -2.81 11.71 41.06
C PRO A 738 -2.28 10.93 39.84
N ILE A 739 -2.84 9.73 39.60
CA ILE A 739 -2.47 8.87 38.47
C ILE A 739 -3.07 9.36 37.13
N ALA A 740 -4.23 10.03 37.19
CA ALA A 740 -4.91 10.62 36.05
C ALA A 740 -4.18 11.84 35.50
N PHE A 741 -3.27 12.47 36.26
CA PHE A 741 -2.36 13.51 35.75
C PHE A 741 -1.13 12.92 35.04
N LYS A 742 -0.71 11.71 35.41
CA LYS A 742 0.48 11.05 34.83
C LYS A 742 0.21 10.47 33.44
N LYS A 743 -1.01 10.00 33.16
CA LYS A 743 -1.39 9.37 31.89
C LYS A 743 -1.44 10.35 30.70
N PRO A 744 -2.19 11.47 30.77
CA PRO A 744 -2.24 12.46 29.68
C PRO A 744 -0.89 13.13 29.44
N ARG A 745 -0.07 13.30 30.48
CA ARG A 745 1.33 13.75 30.36
C ARG A 745 2.17 12.79 29.54
N SER A 746 1.95 11.49 29.68
CA SER A 746 2.62 10.51 28.83
C SER A 746 2.11 10.59 27.39
N ASP A 747 0.79 10.68 27.19
CA ASP A 747 0.16 10.73 25.86
C ASP A 747 0.53 12.00 25.07
N TYR A 748 0.63 13.16 25.73
CA TYR A 748 1.12 14.42 25.14
C TYR A 748 2.59 14.33 24.70
N MET A 749 3.42 13.51 25.37
CA MET A 749 4.80 13.28 24.92
C MET A 749 4.91 12.31 23.74
N TYR A 750 3.87 11.51 23.46
CA TYR A 750 3.83 10.58 22.33
C TYR A 750 3.26 11.20 21.04
N GLY A 751 2.37 12.19 21.15
CA GLY A 751 1.91 13.04 20.04
C GLY A 751 3.00 13.95 19.50
#